data_AF-A0A950MH22-F1
#
_entry.id   AF-A0A950MH22-F1
#
_cell.length_a   1.000
_cell.length_b   1.000
_cell.length_c   1.000
_cell.angle_alpha   90.00
_cell.angle_beta   90.00
_cell.angle_gamma   90.00
#
_symmetry.space_group_name_H-M   'P 1'
#
loop_
_entity.id
_entity.type
_entity.pdbx_description
1 polymer ?
#
loop_
_entity_poly.entity_id
_entity_poly.type
_entity_poly.pdbx_seq_one_letter_code
_entity_poly.pdbx_strand_id
1 'polypeptide(L)'
;MYEFCGFRFDPENHSLERDGNPVLLTPKGFEILLVLVRNGSKLTTKEELMRTVWPDSFVEAANLTVNISALRRQLGETPKGQQYIETVPKKGYRFAVPITQIETNNIGREEGSPAAESALAGLEVDPASNGTAVPRARTKARLGSRILLLGLIVLALAGLGYVAYRYRRVRQQATHAARRLAVLPFQNLQQDPNTDFLGYSLADAVITKLGYVSELSVRPSYAVQKYRSQVIDIPKAAADLNVDTLLTGTYLRDDDELRIACQLIDVKTENLLWKGSFDLKYDKLLSVQDTVASQVIEGLQLTLSPSEQDRLKAEATVNPAAYEYYLRGVDLYARGDFPAAVNMLEKSTELAPRFAPSWANLGKSYSANASFELGGAEHYRKAEAAFARALEIQPDELEAQIYMANMLTDTGRVEQAVPLLRGALKTNPNKAEIHWELSYAYRFAGMLKESVAEGELARQLDPGVKLNSSALNAYLYLGEYDRFLASLPRTDNVAFIVFYRGFGEYYKKHWQEAEKNFDHAYDVDRSVLQAIIGKALSSGLKGERQEGVARLQALEATIRQRGVMDPEAIYKIAQAYAQLGDKASGLRVLRHSIENGFFSYPYLATDPLLDALRKEDGFSSLMDAARQRHASFKRRFLPDDKSA
;
A
#
# COMPACT_ATOMS: atom_id res chain seq x y z
N MET A 1 -27.70 -31.24 -16.09
CA MET A 1 -26.84 -31.62 -14.95
C MET A 1 -25.92 -32.78 -15.34
N TYR A 2 -24.72 -32.91 -14.78
CA TYR A 2 -23.78 -34.01 -15.07
C TYR A 2 -23.45 -34.81 -13.81
N GLU A 3 -23.37 -36.14 -13.92
CA GLU A 3 -22.98 -37.03 -12.83
C GLU A 3 -21.80 -37.94 -13.22
N PHE A 4 -20.83 -38.08 -12.32
CA PHE A 4 -19.71 -39.01 -12.48
C PHE A 4 -19.16 -39.43 -11.10
N CYS A 5 -19.01 -40.74 -10.86
CA CYS A 5 -18.36 -41.32 -9.68
C CYS A 5 -18.66 -40.62 -8.32
N GLY A 6 -19.94 -40.40 -8.01
CA GLY A 6 -20.37 -39.76 -6.75
C GLY A 6 -20.38 -38.23 -6.78
N PHE A 7 -19.91 -37.61 -7.88
CA PHE A 7 -20.01 -36.17 -8.08
C PHE A 7 -21.26 -35.79 -8.87
N ARG A 8 -21.93 -34.74 -8.41
CA ARG A 8 -23.00 -34.04 -9.12
C ARG A 8 -22.52 -32.64 -9.50
N PHE A 9 -22.44 -32.38 -10.78
CA PHE A 9 -21.96 -31.11 -11.32
C PHE A 9 -23.11 -30.37 -12.00
N ASP A 10 -23.43 -29.19 -11.49
CA ASP A 10 -24.50 -28.33 -11.97
C ASP A 10 -23.92 -27.02 -12.52
N PRO A 11 -23.80 -26.92 -13.86
CA PRO A 11 -23.30 -25.70 -14.51
C PRO A 11 -24.22 -24.48 -14.33
N GLU A 12 -25.53 -24.68 -14.18
CA GLU A 12 -26.50 -23.57 -14.09
C GLU A 12 -26.41 -22.89 -12.72
N ASN A 13 -26.32 -23.69 -11.66
CA ASN A 13 -26.20 -23.19 -10.29
C ASN A 13 -24.76 -23.00 -9.81
N HIS A 14 -23.76 -23.15 -10.70
CA HIS A 14 -22.33 -23.06 -10.39
C HIS A 14 -21.90 -23.94 -9.19
N SER A 15 -22.43 -25.16 -9.07
CA SER A 15 -22.15 -26.05 -7.95
C SER A 15 -21.52 -27.38 -8.38
N LEU A 16 -20.61 -27.86 -7.55
CA LEU A 16 -20.07 -29.22 -7.60
C LEU A 16 -20.31 -29.84 -6.23
N GLU A 17 -20.95 -30.99 -6.18
CA GLU A 17 -21.18 -31.76 -4.96
C GLU A 17 -20.54 -33.14 -5.09
N ARG A 18 -20.05 -33.71 -3.99
CA ARG A 18 -19.61 -35.09 -3.88
C ARG A 18 -20.39 -35.77 -2.77
N ASP A 19 -21.16 -36.80 -3.12
CA ASP A 19 -22.01 -37.55 -2.19
C ASP A 19 -22.92 -36.62 -1.34
N GLY A 20 -23.42 -35.54 -1.95
CA GLY A 20 -24.28 -34.53 -1.32
C GLY A 20 -23.58 -33.40 -0.56
N ASN A 21 -22.24 -33.38 -0.51
CA ASN A 21 -21.47 -32.30 0.13
C ASN A 21 -20.86 -31.35 -0.93
N PRO A 22 -20.90 -30.02 -0.74
CA PRO A 22 -20.36 -29.07 -1.70
C PRO A 22 -18.82 -29.13 -1.76
N VAL A 23 -18.27 -29.10 -2.97
CA VAL A 23 -16.84 -29.05 -3.27
C VAL A 23 -16.52 -27.69 -3.89
N LEU A 24 -15.74 -26.90 -3.18
CA LEU A 24 -15.38 -25.54 -3.61
C LEU A 24 -14.32 -25.57 -4.71
N LEU A 25 -14.68 -24.99 -5.86
CA LEU A 25 -13.77 -24.77 -6.98
C LEU A 25 -13.51 -23.27 -7.16
N THR A 26 -12.32 -22.93 -7.64
CA THR A 26 -12.06 -21.57 -8.15
C THR A 26 -12.94 -21.32 -9.38
N PRO A 27 -13.31 -20.07 -9.70
CA PRO A 27 -14.13 -19.76 -10.87
C PRO A 27 -13.56 -20.34 -12.18
N LYS A 28 -12.23 -20.23 -12.37
CA LYS A 28 -11.54 -20.80 -13.54
C LYS A 28 -11.40 -22.31 -13.47
N GLY A 29 -11.23 -22.90 -12.28
CA GLY A 29 -11.31 -24.35 -12.11
C GLY A 29 -12.67 -24.90 -12.52
N PHE A 30 -13.75 -24.21 -12.16
CA PHE A 30 -15.12 -24.58 -12.53
C PHE A 30 -15.33 -24.56 -14.05
N GLU A 31 -14.91 -23.48 -14.72
CA GLU A 31 -15.02 -23.35 -16.18
C GLU A 31 -14.19 -24.43 -16.92
N ILE A 32 -12.98 -24.73 -16.46
CA ILE A 32 -12.15 -25.81 -17.03
C ILE A 32 -12.82 -27.17 -16.85
N LEU A 33 -13.36 -27.44 -15.65
CA LEU A 33 -14.07 -28.68 -15.37
C LEU A 33 -15.31 -28.81 -16.26
N LEU A 34 -16.05 -27.73 -16.48
CA LEU A 34 -17.20 -27.71 -17.39
C LEU A 34 -16.82 -28.08 -18.82
N VAL A 35 -15.72 -27.53 -19.35
CA VAL A 35 -15.25 -27.87 -20.72
C VAL A 35 -14.84 -29.34 -20.79
N LEU A 36 -14.10 -29.85 -19.79
CA LEU A 36 -13.64 -31.23 -19.76
C LEU A 36 -14.80 -32.23 -19.58
N VAL A 37 -15.79 -31.91 -18.75
CA VAL A 37 -16.98 -32.75 -18.52
C VAL A 37 -17.87 -32.76 -19.77
N ARG A 38 -18.05 -31.62 -20.46
CA ARG A 38 -18.79 -31.56 -21.73
C ARG A 38 -18.12 -32.36 -22.85
N ASN A 39 -16.79 -32.35 -22.90
CA ASN A 39 -16.03 -33.11 -23.89
C ASN A 39 -15.83 -34.59 -23.50
N GLY A 40 -16.05 -34.94 -22.23
CA GLY A 40 -15.93 -36.29 -21.69
C GLY A 40 -14.57 -36.92 -21.95
N SER A 41 -14.58 -38.16 -22.44
CA SER A 41 -13.37 -38.93 -22.74
C SER A 41 -12.62 -38.47 -24.00
N LYS A 42 -13.08 -37.41 -24.68
CA LYS A 42 -12.38 -36.82 -25.82
C LYS A 42 -11.22 -35.92 -25.35
N LEU A 43 -10.14 -35.92 -26.10
CA LEU A 43 -8.98 -35.06 -25.85
C LEU A 43 -9.34 -33.60 -26.15
N THR A 44 -9.18 -32.72 -25.16
CA THR A 44 -9.26 -31.27 -25.35
C THR A 44 -7.85 -30.70 -25.36
N THR A 45 -7.49 -29.96 -26.41
CA THR A 45 -6.14 -29.40 -26.57
C THR A 45 -5.90 -28.25 -25.58
N LYS A 46 -4.63 -27.95 -25.27
CA LYS A 46 -4.30 -26.84 -24.35
C LYS A 46 -4.79 -25.51 -24.93
N GLU A 47 -4.59 -25.30 -26.22
CA GLU A 47 -4.99 -24.08 -26.94
C GLU A 47 -6.51 -23.91 -26.91
N GLU A 48 -7.27 -24.99 -27.08
CA GLU A 48 -8.73 -24.96 -27.03
C GLU A 48 -9.27 -24.69 -25.62
N LEU A 49 -8.68 -25.29 -24.58
CA LEU A 49 -9.01 -24.95 -23.19
C LEU A 49 -8.68 -23.49 -22.87
N MET A 50 -7.49 -23.02 -23.30
CA MET A 50 -7.07 -21.65 -23.06
C MET A 50 -8.01 -20.65 -23.75
N ARG A 51 -8.36 -20.88 -25.02
CA ARG A 51 -9.27 -20.02 -25.76
C ARG A 51 -10.70 -20.03 -25.21
N THR A 52 -11.18 -21.18 -24.71
CA THR A 52 -12.58 -21.30 -24.27
C THR A 52 -12.79 -20.73 -22.87
N VAL A 53 -11.82 -20.93 -21.96
CA VAL A 53 -11.90 -20.48 -20.56
C VAL A 53 -11.38 -19.03 -20.40
N TRP A 54 -10.53 -18.57 -21.32
CA TRP A 54 -10.00 -17.21 -21.35
C TRP A 54 -10.11 -16.58 -22.76
N PRO A 55 -11.33 -16.37 -23.28
CA PRO A 55 -11.53 -15.84 -24.64
C PRO A 55 -10.97 -14.42 -24.84
N ASP A 56 -10.93 -13.62 -23.78
CA ASP A 56 -10.51 -12.21 -23.80
C ASP A 56 -9.19 -11.96 -23.05
N SER A 57 -8.36 -13.00 -22.86
CA SER A 57 -7.11 -12.87 -22.09
C SER A 57 -6.06 -13.87 -22.57
N PHE A 58 -4.85 -13.37 -22.86
CA PHE A 58 -3.72 -14.25 -23.17
C PHE A 58 -3.11 -14.78 -21.87
N VAL A 59 -3.26 -16.07 -21.61
CA VAL A 59 -2.75 -16.76 -20.41
C VAL A 59 -1.71 -17.81 -20.79
N GLU A 60 -0.63 -17.87 -20.02
CA GLU A 60 0.43 -18.87 -20.24
C GLU A 60 -0.02 -20.28 -19.86
N ALA A 61 0.51 -21.28 -20.56
CA ALA A 61 0.18 -22.70 -20.33
C ALA A 61 0.46 -23.17 -18.89
N ALA A 62 1.35 -22.49 -18.15
CA ALA A 62 1.61 -22.73 -16.74
C ALA A 62 0.37 -22.48 -15.87
N ASN A 63 -0.43 -21.46 -16.17
CA ASN A 63 -1.66 -21.13 -15.44
C ASN A 63 -2.72 -22.25 -15.62
N LEU A 64 -2.85 -22.77 -16.85
CA LEU A 64 -3.68 -23.95 -17.11
C LEU A 64 -3.19 -25.16 -16.30
N THR A 65 -1.88 -25.40 -16.23
CA THR A 65 -1.32 -26.51 -15.44
C THR A 65 -1.56 -26.37 -13.93
N VAL A 66 -1.51 -25.16 -13.37
CA VAL A 66 -1.84 -24.90 -11.96
C VAL A 66 -3.32 -25.20 -11.67
N ASN A 67 -4.24 -24.73 -12.52
CA ASN A 67 -5.67 -24.98 -12.35
C ASN A 67 -6.02 -26.47 -12.51
N ILE A 68 -5.40 -27.17 -13.46
CA ILE A 68 -5.58 -28.62 -13.61
C ILE A 68 -5.05 -29.37 -12.37
N SER A 69 -3.93 -28.92 -11.80
CA SER A 69 -3.37 -29.53 -10.58
C SER A 69 -4.27 -29.29 -9.36
N ALA A 70 -4.86 -28.10 -9.24
CA ALA A 70 -5.84 -27.79 -8.20
C ALA A 70 -7.11 -28.63 -8.37
N LEU A 71 -7.64 -28.76 -9.60
CA LEU A 71 -8.80 -29.61 -9.90
C LEU A 71 -8.55 -31.08 -9.54
N ARG A 72 -7.37 -31.63 -9.88
CA ARG A 72 -7.00 -33.00 -9.50
C ARG A 72 -7.00 -33.20 -7.99
N ARG A 73 -6.51 -32.21 -7.23
CA ARG A 73 -6.50 -32.27 -5.76
C ARG A 73 -7.92 -32.27 -5.18
N GLN A 74 -8.82 -31.47 -5.76
CA GLN A 74 -10.20 -31.37 -5.28
C GLN A 74 -11.07 -32.57 -5.69
N LEU A 75 -10.86 -33.12 -6.90
CA LEU A 75 -11.57 -34.32 -7.35
C LEU A 75 -11.01 -35.59 -6.69
N GLY A 76 -9.72 -35.58 -6.33
CA GLY A 76 -9.01 -36.72 -5.77
C GLY A 76 -8.81 -37.84 -6.79
N GLU A 77 -8.79 -39.07 -6.32
CA GLU A 77 -8.68 -40.26 -7.16
C GLU A 77 -10.01 -41.02 -7.20
N THR A 78 -10.25 -41.71 -8.31
CA THR A 78 -11.38 -42.64 -8.45
C THR A 78 -11.24 -43.81 -7.48
N PRO A 79 -12.32 -44.56 -7.19
CA PRO A 79 -12.24 -45.77 -6.37
C PRO A 79 -11.26 -46.85 -6.86
N LYS A 80 -10.76 -46.74 -8.10
CA LYS A 80 -9.75 -47.62 -8.71
C LYS A 80 -8.33 -47.01 -8.72
N GLY A 81 -8.10 -45.89 -8.03
CA GLY A 81 -6.79 -45.22 -7.93
C GLY A 81 -6.36 -44.45 -9.18
N GLN A 82 -7.29 -44.15 -10.09
CA GLN A 82 -7.01 -43.38 -11.31
C GLN A 82 -7.44 -41.91 -11.14
N GLN A 83 -6.70 -40.97 -11.71
CA GLN A 83 -7.07 -39.55 -11.70
C GLN A 83 -8.25 -39.26 -12.64
N TYR A 84 -9.16 -38.37 -12.23
CA TYR A 84 -10.32 -37.95 -13.05
C TYR A 84 -9.93 -37.16 -14.30
N ILE A 85 -8.82 -36.42 -14.26
CA ILE A 85 -8.29 -35.66 -15.38
C ILE A 85 -6.94 -36.26 -15.76
N GLU A 86 -6.81 -36.78 -16.98
CA GLU A 86 -5.58 -37.37 -17.52
C GLU A 86 -4.82 -36.33 -18.36
N THR A 87 -3.49 -36.29 -18.23
CA THR A 87 -2.64 -35.48 -19.11
C THR A 87 -2.20 -36.32 -20.29
N VAL A 88 -2.50 -35.87 -21.50
CA VAL A 88 -1.92 -36.44 -22.73
C VAL A 88 -0.68 -35.59 -23.09
N PRO A 89 0.54 -36.13 -22.95
CA PRO A 89 1.77 -35.37 -23.10
C PRO A 89 1.82 -34.60 -24.42
N LYS A 90 2.25 -33.33 -24.35
CA LYS A 90 2.38 -32.41 -25.49
C LYS A 90 1.09 -32.08 -26.26
N LYS A 91 -0.09 -32.57 -25.84
CA LYS A 91 -1.36 -32.31 -26.53
C LYS A 91 -2.42 -31.61 -25.68
N GLY A 92 -2.68 -32.08 -24.46
CA GLY A 92 -3.77 -31.52 -23.67
C GLY A 92 -4.26 -32.43 -22.55
N TYR A 93 -5.55 -32.35 -22.26
CA TYR A 93 -6.19 -33.06 -21.15
C TYR A 93 -7.46 -33.76 -21.59
N ARG A 94 -7.79 -34.86 -20.90
CA ARG A 94 -8.98 -35.69 -21.14
C ARG A 94 -9.64 -36.02 -19.81
N PHE A 95 -10.97 -36.08 -19.77
CA PHE A 95 -11.68 -36.60 -18.60
C PHE A 95 -11.73 -38.13 -18.66
N ALA A 96 -11.24 -38.79 -17.61
CA ALA A 96 -10.92 -40.22 -17.66
C ALA A 96 -12.09 -41.14 -17.26
N VAL A 97 -13.20 -40.59 -16.77
CA VAL A 97 -14.35 -41.37 -16.29
C VAL A 97 -15.59 -41.15 -17.17
N PRO A 98 -16.48 -42.16 -17.27
CA PRO A 98 -17.78 -42.00 -17.92
C PRO A 98 -18.62 -40.94 -17.20
N ILE A 99 -19.35 -40.14 -17.99
CA ILE A 99 -20.22 -39.07 -17.50
C ILE A 99 -21.65 -39.38 -17.93
N THR A 100 -22.58 -39.29 -17.00
CA THR A 100 -24.01 -39.38 -17.28
C THR A 100 -24.59 -37.97 -17.29
N GLN A 101 -25.18 -37.55 -18.40
CA GLN A 101 -25.93 -36.30 -18.46
C GLN A 101 -27.38 -36.55 -18.06
N ILE A 102 -27.87 -35.79 -17.09
CA ILE A 102 -29.27 -35.82 -16.64
C ILE A 102 -29.93 -34.54 -17.16
N GLU A 103 -30.95 -34.72 -17.99
CA GLU A 103 -31.82 -33.63 -18.44
C GLU A 103 -32.75 -33.23 -17.29
N THR A 104 -32.51 -32.04 -16.74
CA THR A 104 -33.41 -31.39 -15.80
C THR A 104 -34.56 -30.78 -16.60
N ASN A 105 -35.66 -31.53 -16.73
CA ASN A 105 -36.92 -30.99 -17.24
C ASN A 105 -37.43 -29.90 -16.27
N ASN A 106 -37.12 -28.64 -16.58
CA ASN A 106 -37.63 -27.51 -15.83
C ASN A 106 -38.90 -26.99 -16.51
N ILE A 107 -40.04 -27.22 -15.87
CA ILE A 107 -41.35 -26.72 -16.26
C ILE A 107 -41.37 -25.21 -16.01
N GLY A 108 -41.45 -24.45 -17.11
CA GLY A 108 -42.26 -23.25 -17.29
C GLY A 108 -41.97 -22.03 -16.41
N ARG A 109 -41.50 -20.95 -17.04
CA ARG A 109 -42.13 -19.62 -16.88
C ARG A 109 -41.88 -18.76 -18.11
N GLU A 110 -43.00 -18.32 -18.66
CA GLU A 110 -43.17 -17.63 -19.93
C GLU A 110 -42.61 -16.20 -19.94
N GLU A 111 -42.38 -15.79 -21.18
CA GLU A 111 -41.79 -14.55 -21.68
C GLU A 111 -42.69 -13.32 -21.53
N GLY A 112 -42.05 -12.15 -21.58
CA GLY A 112 -42.69 -10.85 -21.79
C GLY A 112 -41.65 -9.79 -22.15
N SER A 113 -41.34 -9.70 -23.44
CA SER A 113 -40.38 -8.79 -24.09
C SER A 113 -40.98 -7.38 -24.38
N PRO A 114 -40.27 -6.40 -25.00
CA PRO A 114 -40.13 -5.03 -24.49
C PRO A 114 -40.48 -3.95 -25.56
N ALA A 115 -40.21 -2.67 -25.28
CA ALA A 115 -39.91 -1.53 -26.20
C ALA A 115 -40.39 -0.22 -25.55
N ALA A 116 -39.87 1.00 -25.78
CA ALA A 116 -38.68 1.59 -26.40
C ALA A 116 -38.81 3.12 -26.21
N GLU A 117 -37.68 3.86 -26.23
CA GLU A 117 -37.47 5.27 -26.71
C GLU A 117 -38.36 6.43 -26.18
N SER A 118 -38.04 7.73 -26.26
CA SER A 118 -36.86 8.60 -26.36
C SER A 118 -37.43 10.04 -26.56
N ALA A 119 -36.70 11.07 -26.07
CA ALA A 119 -36.62 12.44 -26.62
C ALA A 119 -37.69 13.55 -26.32
N LEU A 120 -37.20 14.59 -25.63
CA LEU A 120 -37.13 16.04 -25.99
C LEU A 120 -38.28 17.06 -25.78
N ALA A 121 -37.81 18.29 -25.52
CA ALA A 121 -38.43 19.64 -25.50
C ALA A 121 -39.19 20.05 -24.20
N GLY A 122 -39.09 21.26 -23.66
CA GLY A 122 -38.53 22.54 -24.11
C GLY A 122 -39.30 23.68 -23.41
N LEU A 123 -38.60 24.74 -23.00
CA LEU A 123 -39.11 25.97 -22.36
C LEU A 123 -40.11 26.72 -23.29
N GLU A 124 -41.08 27.51 -22.82
CA GLU A 124 -41.01 28.90 -22.33
C GLU A 124 -42.47 29.42 -22.14
N VAL A 125 -42.70 30.50 -21.38
CA VAL A 125 -43.57 31.67 -21.70
C VAL A 125 -43.63 32.63 -20.48
N ASP A 126 -43.34 33.90 -20.74
CA ASP A 126 -43.56 35.14 -19.92
C ASP A 126 -44.73 35.94 -20.58
N PRO A 127 -45.20 37.15 -20.16
CA PRO A 127 -45.12 37.90 -18.90
C PRO A 127 -46.43 38.65 -18.47
N ALA A 128 -46.36 39.37 -17.33
CA ALA A 128 -47.10 40.60 -16.93
C ALA A 128 -48.65 40.50 -16.67
N SER A 129 -49.31 41.20 -15.74
CA SER A 129 -49.13 42.54 -15.15
C SER A 129 -50.09 42.78 -13.94
N ASN A 130 -49.76 43.81 -13.14
CA ASN A 130 -50.63 44.75 -12.39
C ASN A 130 -51.33 44.41 -11.05
N GLY A 131 -50.98 45.24 -10.03
CA GLY A 131 -51.85 45.83 -8.99
C GLY A 131 -52.32 44.90 -7.86
N THR A 132 -52.44 45.26 -6.58
CA THR A 132 -52.61 46.54 -5.86
C THR A 132 -52.31 46.34 -4.35
N ALA A 133 -52.25 47.46 -3.61
CA ALA A 133 -51.69 47.71 -2.27
C ALA A 133 -52.50 47.18 -1.04
N VAL A 134 -51.86 46.68 0.04
CA VAL A 134 -51.53 47.30 1.39
C VAL A 134 -52.72 47.31 2.41
N PRO A 135 -52.54 46.91 3.70
CA PRO A 135 -52.12 47.85 4.77
C PRO A 135 -51.04 47.39 5.76
N ARG A 136 -50.45 48.41 6.38
CA ARG A 136 -49.33 48.47 7.32
C ARG A 136 -49.72 48.12 8.75
N ALA A 137 -48.78 47.58 9.51
CA ALA A 137 -48.62 47.88 10.94
C ALA A 137 -47.20 48.40 11.19
N ARG A 138 -47.11 49.58 11.82
CA ARG A 138 -45.86 50.29 12.16
C ARG A 138 -45.26 49.72 13.44
N THR A 139 -43.94 49.53 13.47
CA THR A 139 -43.17 49.63 14.72
C THR A 139 -41.80 50.25 14.45
N LYS A 140 -41.38 51.13 15.36
CA LYS A 140 -40.28 52.09 15.22
C LYS A 140 -38.92 51.39 15.21
N ALA A 141 -38.11 51.65 14.17
CA ALA A 141 -36.72 51.20 14.08
C ALA A 141 -35.79 52.08 14.94
N ARG A 142 -34.93 51.44 15.74
CA ARG A 142 -33.73 52.06 16.34
C ARG A 142 -32.57 51.95 15.34
N LEU A 143 -31.93 53.08 15.06
CA LEU A 143 -30.90 53.29 14.05
C LEU A 143 -29.54 52.59 14.34
N GLY A 144 -29.43 51.83 15.44
CA GLY A 144 -28.18 51.17 15.86
C GLY A 144 -27.89 49.80 15.25
N SER A 145 -28.87 49.10 14.64
CA SER A 145 -28.66 47.72 14.17
C SER A 145 -28.04 47.61 12.77
N ARG A 146 -28.07 48.67 11.96
CA ARG A 146 -27.55 48.65 10.59
C ARG A 146 -26.02 48.74 10.53
N ILE A 147 -25.40 49.48 11.46
CA ILE A 147 -23.94 49.58 11.56
C ILE A 147 -23.35 48.25 12.06
N LEU A 148 -24.04 47.58 12.99
CA LEU A 148 -23.62 46.29 13.54
C LEU A 148 -23.76 45.16 12.50
N LEU A 149 -24.82 45.21 11.69
CA LEU A 149 -25.00 44.28 10.57
C LEU A 149 -23.96 44.51 9.46
N LEU A 150 -23.64 45.77 9.13
CA LEU A 150 -22.57 46.06 8.18
C LEU A 150 -21.20 45.60 8.70
N GLY A 151 -20.91 45.82 9.98
CA GLY A 151 -19.66 45.36 10.60
C GLY A 151 -19.52 43.84 10.57
N LEU A 152 -20.61 43.10 10.82
CA LEU A 152 -20.65 41.64 10.71
C LEU A 152 -20.49 41.16 9.27
N ILE A 153 -21.08 41.85 8.29
CA ILE A 153 -20.92 41.52 6.87
C ILE A 153 -19.47 41.78 6.42
N VAL A 154 -18.86 42.89 6.84
CA VAL A 154 -17.45 43.19 6.52
C VAL A 154 -16.51 42.17 7.18
N LEU A 155 -16.76 41.78 8.43
CA LEU A 155 -16.00 40.71 9.10
C LEU A 155 -16.21 39.34 8.45
N ALA A 156 -17.43 39.03 8.02
CA ALA A 156 -17.72 37.79 7.30
C ALA A 156 -17.05 37.78 5.92
N LEU A 157 -17.06 38.90 5.19
CA LEU A 157 -16.38 39.06 3.90
C LEU A 157 -14.85 39.08 4.05
N ALA A 158 -14.30 39.66 5.12
CA ALA A 158 -12.88 39.60 5.43
C ALA A 158 -12.47 38.18 5.87
N GLY A 159 -13.32 37.48 6.62
CA GLY A 159 -13.14 36.07 6.99
C GLY A 159 -13.23 35.15 5.78
N LEU A 160 -14.21 35.34 4.90
CA LEU A 160 -14.34 34.63 3.62
C LEU A 160 -13.21 34.99 2.67
N GLY A 161 -12.76 36.24 2.65
CA GLY A 161 -11.62 36.71 1.88
C GLY A 161 -10.30 36.13 2.40
N TYR A 162 -10.14 36.01 3.72
CA TYR A 162 -8.98 35.38 4.37
C TYR A 162 -9.00 33.87 4.20
N VAL A 163 -10.15 33.22 4.33
CA VAL A 163 -10.33 31.80 4.02
C VAL A 163 -10.08 31.56 2.55
N ALA A 164 -10.66 32.35 1.63
CA ALA A 164 -10.43 32.24 0.20
C ALA A 164 -8.98 32.59 -0.19
N TYR A 165 -8.31 33.49 0.53
CA TYR A 165 -6.90 33.80 0.38
C TYR A 165 -6.02 32.67 0.90
N ARG A 166 -6.33 32.05 2.05
CA ARG A 166 -5.67 30.84 2.56
C ARG A 166 -5.91 29.65 1.64
N TYR A 167 -7.14 29.47 1.17
CA TYR A 167 -7.52 28.46 0.18
C TYR A 167 -6.82 28.72 -1.15
N ARG A 168 -6.73 29.98 -1.61
CA ARG A 168 -5.95 30.35 -2.79
C ARG A 168 -4.47 30.23 -2.58
N ARG A 169 -3.91 30.44 -1.39
CA ARG A 169 -2.47 30.30 -1.13
C ARG A 169 -2.08 28.82 -1.06
N VAL A 170 -2.93 27.98 -0.47
CA VAL A 170 -2.82 26.51 -0.51
C VAL A 170 -3.07 25.98 -1.93
N ARG A 171 -3.99 26.58 -2.70
CA ARG A 171 -4.30 26.18 -4.09
C ARG A 171 -3.43 26.85 -5.16
N GLN A 172 -2.72 27.93 -4.86
CA GLN A 172 -1.66 28.50 -5.71
C GLN A 172 -0.34 27.76 -5.47
N GLN A 173 -0.20 27.08 -4.34
CA GLN A 173 0.78 25.99 -4.18
C GLN A 173 0.36 24.69 -4.86
N ALA A 174 -0.92 24.55 -5.29
CA ALA A 174 -1.26 23.65 -6.38
C ALA A 174 -0.86 24.33 -7.71
N THR A 175 0.46 24.42 -7.89
CA THR A 175 1.11 24.42 -9.20
C THR A 175 0.48 23.32 -10.06
N HIS A 176 0.50 23.46 -11.38
CA HIS A 176 0.07 22.42 -12.33
C HIS A 176 0.28 21.02 -11.73
N ALA A 177 -0.80 20.21 -11.68
CA ALA A 177 -0.75 18.89 -11.05
C ALA A 177 0.53 18.16 -11.50
N ALA A 178 1.38 17.80 -10.54
CA ALA A 178 2.71 17.26 -10.82
C ALA A 178 2.60 16.12 -11.84
N ARG A 179 3.48 16.11 -12.84
CA ARG A 179 3.44 15.07 -13.88
C ARG A 179 3.72 13.72 -13.23
N ARG A 180 2.90 12.72 -13.54
CA ARG A 180 3.00 11.39 -12.91
C ARG A 180 3.87 10.53 -13.81
N LEU A 181 5.06 10.22 -13.33
CA LEU A 181 6.08 9.50 -14.08
C LEU A 181 6.32 8.14 -13.44
N ALA A 182 6.51 7.11 -14.26
CA ALA A 182 7.16 5.89 -13.83
C ALA A 182 8.38 5.59 -14.70
N VAL A 183 9.44 5.13 -14.07
CA VAL A 183 10.65 4.64 -14.72
C VAL A 183 10.66 3.13 -14.58
N LEU A 184 10.49 2.40 -15.68
CA LEU A 184 10.45 0.95 -15.65
C LEU A 184 11.88 0.39 -15.59
N PRO A 185 12.08 -0.81 -14.98
CA PRO A 185 13.37 -1.50 -15.02
C PRO A 185 13.88 -1.62 -16.46
N PHE A 186 15.15 -1.27 -16.69
CA PHE A 186 15.73 -1.35 -18.03
C PHE A 186 15.92 -2.83 -18.41
N GLN A 187 15.65 -3.17 -19.67
CA GLN A 187 15.73 -4.56 -20.13
C GLN A 187 17.16 -4.93 -20.53
N ASN A 188 17.64 -6.07 -20.04
CA ASN A 188 18.91 -6.67 -20.45
C ASN A 188 18.76 -7.34 -21.83
N LEU A 189 19.39 -6.80 -22.87
CA LEU A 189 19.31 -7.40 -24.21
C LEU A 189 20.20 -8.63 -24.38
N GLN A 190 21.25 -8.77 -23.58
CA GLN A 190 22.17 -9.91 -23.63
C GLN A 190 21.76 -11.07 -22.72
N GLN A 191 20.88 -10.82 -21.76
CA GLN A 191 20.45 -11.81 -20.75
C GLN A 191 21.61 -12.41 -19.95
N ASP A 192 22.69 -11.63 -19.74
CA ASP A 192 23.81 -12.02 -18.87
C ASP A 192 23.43 -11.87 -17.38
N PRO A 193 23.42 -12.97 -16.60
CA PRO A 193 23.06 -12.92 -15.19
C PRO A 193 23.96 -12.02 -14.34
N ASN A 194 25.21 -11.76 -14.76
CA ASN A 194 26.14 -10.93 -14.00
C ASN A 194 25.79 -9.45 -14.04
N THR A 195 25.01 -9.03 -15.04
CA THR A 195 24.59 -7.64 -15.28
C THR A 195 23.10 -7.40 -15.06
N ASP A 196 22.29 -8.45 -14.86
CA ASP A 196 20.84 -8.36 -14.65
C ASP A 196 20.41 -7.39 -13.55
N PHE A 197 21.25 -7.19 -12.52
CA PHE A 197 21.00 -6.24 -11.44
C PHE A 197 20.90 -4.78 -11.92
N LEU A 198 21.56 -4.43 -13.04
CA LEU A 198 21.60 -3.07 -13.59
C LEU A 198 20.21 -2.58 -13.98
N GLY A 199 19.37 -3.47 -14.54
CA GLY A 199 18.07 -3.07 -15.07
C GLY A 199 17.19 -2.37 -14.05
N TYR A 200 17.05 -2.97 -12.87
CA TYR A 200 16.29 -2.38 -11.79
C TYR A 200 17.05 -1.25 -11.09
N SER A 201 18.34 -1.45 -10.83
CA SER A 201 19.12 -0.51 -10.00
C SER A 201 19.36 0.83 -10.71
N LEU A 202 19.50 0.82 -12.04
CA LEU A 202 19.57 2.06 -12.84
C LEU A 202 18.22 2.78 -12.86
N ALA A 203 17.12 2.04 -12.97
CA ALA A 203 15.79 2.63 -12.88
C ALA A 203 15.56 3.26 -11.49
N ASP A 204 15.93 2.55 -10.42
CA ASP A 204 15.88 3.04 -9.04
C ASP A 204 16.73 4.32 -8.86
N ALA A 205 17.97 4.32 -9.32
CA ALA A 205 18.84 5.49 -9.27
C ALA A 205 18.24 6.72 -9.98
N VAL A 206 17.64 6.52 -11.16
CA VAL A 206 16.92 7.59 -11.89
C VAL A 206 15.67 8.03 -11.12
N ILE A 207 14.91 7.11 -10.53
CA ILE A 207 13.73 7.43 -9.69
C ILE A 207 14.15 8.28 -8.49
N THR A 208 15.20 7.89 -7.78
CA THR A 208 15.72 8.61 -6.61
C THR A 208 16.16 10.02 -6.99
N LYS A 209 16.90 10.17 -8.11
CA LYS A 209 17.34 11.48 -8.60
C LYS A 209 16.17 12.37 -9.04
N LEU A 210 15.22 11.84 -9.81
CA LEU A 210 14.01 12.58 -10.20
C LEU A 210 13.08 12.87 -9.03
N GLY A 211 13.21 12.14 -7.93
CA GLY A 211 12.49 12.37 -6.68
C GLY A 211 12.76 13.74 -6.03
N TYR A 212 13.82 14.43 -6.42
CA TYR A 212 14.10 15.80 -6.00
C TYR A 212 13.33 16.88 -6.78
N VAL A 213 12.71 16.53 -7.91
CA VAL A 213 11.95 17.48 -8.75
C VAL A 213 10.51 17.59 -8.25
N SER A 214 10.14 18.75 -7.73
CA SER A 214 8.81 19.00 -7.16
C SER A 214 7.67 18.99 -8.19
N GLU A 215 7.96 19.30 -9.46
CA GLU A 215 7.02 19.19 -10.57
C GLU A 215 6.72 17.73 -10.99
N LEU A 216 7.45 16.75 -10.43
CA LEU A 216 7.26 15.33 -10.71
C LEU A 216 6.69 14.57 -9.51
N SER A 217 5.72 13.71 -9.80
CA SER A 217 5.28 12.63 -8.92
C SER A 217 5.79 11.31 -9.49
N VAL A 218 7.01 10.93 -9.14
CA VAL A 218 7.65 9.70 -9.63
C VAL A 218 7.19 8.50 -8.81
N ARG A 219 6.77 7.42 -9.47
CA ARG A 219 6.40 6.17 -8.79
C ARG A 219 7.63 5.51 -8.17
N PRO A 220 7.52 5.00 -6.94
CA PRO A 220 8.65 4.40 -6.24
C PRO A 220 9.08 3.07 -6.89
N SER A 221 10.35 2.72 -6.71
CA SER A 221 10.99 1.57 -7.38
C SER A 221 10.33 0.23 -7.06
N TYR A 222 9.76 0.06 -5.86
CA TYR A 222 9.02 -1.16 -5.52
C TYR A 222 7.76 -1.34 -6.39
N ALA A 223 7.11 -0.26 -6.83
CA ALA A 223 5.88 -0.33 -7.63
C ALA A 223 6.16 -0.82 -9.06
N VAL A 224 7.36 -0.53 -9.58
CA VAL A 224 7.77 -0.91 -10.94
C VAL A 224 8.54 -2.24 -10.98
N GLN A 225 8.87 -2.81 -9.81
CA GLN A 225 9.63 -4.06 -9.70
C GLN A 225 8.98 -5.23 -10.46
N LYS A 226 7.65 -5.29 -10.51
CA LYS A 226 6.90 -6.34 -11.21
C LYS A 226 7.12 -6.35 -12.73
N TYR A 227 7.64 -5.29 -13.33
CA TYR A 227 7.89 -5.18 -14.78
C TYR A 227 9.29 -5.66 -15.21
N ARG A 228 10.06 -6.27 -14.31
CA ARG A 228 11.33 -6.93 -14.65
C ARG A 228 11.11 -8.06 -15.65
N SER A 229 11.98 -8.14 -16.67
CA SER A 229 12.10 -9.29 -17.58
C SER A 229 10.78 -9.76 -18.21
N GLN A 230 9.85 -8.83 -18.46
CA GLN A 230 8.55 -9.09 -19.09
C GLN A 230 8.39 -8.22 -20.33
N VAL A 231 7.56 -8.68 -21.26
CA VAL A 231 7.07 -7.84 -22.35
C VAL A 231 6.09 -6.83 -21.75
N ILE A 232 6.40 -5.55 -21.88
CA ILE A 232 5.64 -4.48 -21.25
C ILE A 232 4.59 -3.96 -22.22
N ASP A 233 3.32 -4.14 -21.87
CA ASP A 233 2.20 -3.40 -22.45
C ASP A 233 2.17 -2.00 -21.82
N ILE A 234 2.50 -0.97 -22.60
CA ILE A 234 2.66 0.42 -22.14
C ILE A 234 1.34 0.98 -21.59
N PRO A 235 0.20 0.95 -22.32
CA PRO A 235 -1.09 1.37 -21.77
C PRO A 235 -1.46 0.68 -20.46
N LYS A 236 -1.29 -0.65 -20.40
CA LYS A 236 -1.60 -1.41 -19.18
C LYS A 236 -0.68 -1.04 -18.03
N ALA A 237 0.63 -0.94 -18.27
CA ALA A 237 1.60 -0.55 -17.24
C ALA A 237 1.32 0.85 -16.71
N ALA A 238 0.96 1.79 -17.59
CA ALA A 238 0.61 3.14 -17.19
C ALA A 238 -0.66 3.22 -16.35
N ALA A 239 -1.69 2.45 -16.73
CA ALA A 239 -2.93 2.34 -15.98
C ALA A 239 -2.70 1.73 -14.59
N ASP A 240 -1.98 0.60 -14.53
CA ASP A 240 -1.61 -0.09 -13.30
C ASP A 240 -0.83 0.82 -12.32
N LEU A 241 0.09 1.63 -12.84
CA LEU A 241 0.93 2.53 -12.07
C LEU A 241 0.28 3.91 -11.87
N ASN A 242 -0.89 4.16 -12.46
CA ASN A 242 -1.59 5.44 -12.45
C ASN A 242 -0.67 6.62 -12.86
N VAL A 243 -0.01 6.51 -14.01
CA VAL A 243 0.91 7.52 -14.56
C VAL A 243 0.46 8.03 -15.92
N ASP A 244 0.91 9.22 -16.30
CA ASP A 244 0.69 9.80 -17.64
C ASP A 244 1.96 9.82 -18.49
N THR A 245 3.12 9.61 -17.87
CA THR A 245 4.41 9.52 -18.56
C THR A 245 5.14 8.24 -18.15
N LEU A 246 5.73 7.54 -19.13
CA LEU A 246 6.56 6.36 -18.90
C LEU A 246 7.95 6.53 -19.49
N LEU A 247 8.97 6.26 -18.69
CA LEU A 247 10.35 6.06 -19.14
C LEU A 247 10.61 4.56 -19.24
N THR A 248 10.97 4.10 -20.44
CA THR A 248 11.41 2.72 -20.67
C THR A 248 12.83 2.73 -21.22
N GLY A 249 13.57 1.65 -21.00
CA GLY A 249 14.93 1.56 -21.49
C GLY A 249 15.42 0.14 -21.67
N THR A 250 16.49 0.01 -22.43
CA THR A 250 17.22 -1.22 -22.64
C THR A 250 18.70 -0.95 -22.44
N TYR A 251 19.45 -1.99 -22.07
CA TYR A 251 20.89 -1.91 -22.00
C TYR A 251 21.54 -3.17 -22.59
N LEU A 252 22.74 -2.97 -23.10
CA LEU A 252 23.60 -4.00 -23.66
C LEU A 252 25.02 -3.71 -23.19
N ARG A 253 25.64 -4.67 -22.50
CA ARG A 253 27.04 -4.56 -22.09
C ARG A 253 27.90 -5.45 -22.97
N ASP A 254 28.85 -4.87 -23.69
CA ASP A 254 29.86 -5.61 -24.45
C ASP A 254 31.23 -5.34 -23.84
N ASP A 255 31.77 -6.31 -23.10
CA ASP A 255 32.97 -6.18 -22.27
C ASP A 255 32.95 -4.94 -21.33
N ASP A 256 33.66 -3.88 -21.73
CA ASP A 256 33.81 -2.63 -20.99
C ASP A 256 32.93 -1.50 -21.57
N GLU A 257 32.13 -1.77 -22.60
CA GLU A 257 31.19 -0.81 -23.17
C GLU A 257 29.77 -1.13 -22.74
N LEU A 258 29.05 -0.09 -22.31
CA LEU A 258 27.65 -0.16 -21.94
C LEU A 258 26.86 0.79 -22.84
N ARG A 259 26.01 0.19 -23.68
CA ARG A 259 25.03 0.90 -24.49
C ARG A 259 23.71 0.93 -23.75
N ILE A 260 23.14 2.12 -23.59
CA ILE A 260 21.83 2.32 -22.98
C ILE A 260 20.96 3.08 -23.96
N ALA A 261 19.76 2.58 -24.21
CA ALA A 261 18.75 3.25 -24.99
C ALA A 261 17.52 3.50 -24.11
N CYS A 262 17.02 4.73 -24.10
CA CYS A 262 15.87 5.13 -23.31
C CYS A 262 14.86 5.88 -24.18
N GLN A 263 13.58 5.76 -23.81
CA GLN A 263 12.50 6.50 -24.45
C GLN A 263 11.49 6.96 -23.41
N LEU A 264 11.07 8.21 -23.54
CA LEU A 264 10.08 8.87 -22.71
C LEU A 264 8.79 9.02 -23.51
N ILE A 265 7.70 8.48 -22.98
CA ILE A 265 6.44 8.32 -23.70
C ILE A 265 5.33 9.02 -22.94
N ASP A 266 4.57 9.86 -23.64
CA ASP A 266 3.29 10.37 -23.16
C ASP A 266 2.22 9.31 -23.40
N VAL A 267 1.64 8.81 -22.32
CA VAL A 267 0.70 7.67 -22.37
C VAL A 267 -0.63 8.07 -23.02
N LYS A 268 -1.08 9.31 -22.82
CA LYS A 268 -2.40 9.75 -23.30
C LYS A 268 -2.42 9.92 -24.80
N THR A 269 -1.33 10.43 -25.36
CA THR A 269 -1.20 10.72 -26.78
C THR A 269 -0.43 9.64 -27.53
N GLU A 270 0.11 8.65 -26.80
CA GLU A 270 1.04 7.62 -27.30
C GLU A 270 2.26 8.21 -28.03
N ASN A 271 2.56 9.49 -27.79
CA ASN A 271 3.64 10.19 -28.44
C ASN A 271 4.97 9.93 -27.73
N LEU A 272 6.00 9.70 -28.55
CA LEU A 272 7.38 9.72 -28.10
C LEU A 272 7.78 11.17 -27.80
N LEU A 273 7.92 11.51 -26.51
CA LEU A 273 8.38 12.83 -26.08
C LEU A 273 9.88 12.99 -26.32
N TRP A 274 10.63 11.93 -26.05
CA TRP A 274 12.09 11.91 -26.22
C TRP A 274 12.59 10.47 -26.41
N LYS A 275 13.67 10.32 -27.18
CA LYS A 275 14.43 9.08 -27.31
C LYS A 275 15.92 9.42 -27.38
N GLY A 276 16.72 8.66 -26.64
CA GLY A 276 18.16 8.76 -26.69
C GLY A 276 18.83 7.41 -26.58
N SER A 277 20.03 7.32 -27.13
CA SER A 277 20.96 6.21 -26.91
C SER A 277 22.32 6.80 -26.61
N PHE A 278 23.03 6.21 -25.66
CA PHE A 278 24.37 6.63 -25.30
C PHE A 278 25.24 5.42 -25.00
N ASP A 279 26.48 5.51 -25.48
CA ASP A 279 27.53 4.51 -25.29
C ASP A 279 28.53 5.08 -24.29
N LEU A 280 28.81 4.35 -23.23
CA LEU A 280 29.77 4.74 -22.21
C LEU A 280 30.66 3.56 -21.81
N LYS A 281 31.83 3.87 -21.25
CA LYS A 281 32.64 2.86 -20.56
C LYS A 281 31.96 2.43 -19.27
N TYR A 282 32.06 1.15 -18.91
CA TYR A 282 31.38 0.59 -17.75
C TYR A 282 31.83 1.28 -16.44
N ASP A 283 33.07 1.76 -16.37
CA ASP A 283 33.59 2.55 -15.25
C ASP A 283 32.91 3.93 -15.09
N LYS A 284 32.12 4.38 -16.08
CA LYS A 284 31.28 5.60 -16.02
C LYS A 284 29.82 5.31 -15.70
N LEU A 285 29.48 4.12 -15.19
CA LEU A 285 28.10 3.73 -14.88
C LEU A 285 27.31 4.77 -14.05
N LEU A 286 27.98 5.54 -13.19
CA LEU A 286 27.36 6.62 -12.41
C LEU A 286 26.75 7.72 -13.31
N SER A 287 27.37 8.05 -14.44
CA SER A 287 26.88 9.12 -15.32
C SER A 287 25.56 8.77 -16.00
N VAL A 288 25.15 7.50 -15.99
CA VAL A 288 23.88 7.04 -16.56
C VAL A 288 22.70 7.71 -15.87
N GLN A 289 22.65 7.68 -14.53
CA GLN A 289 21.53 8.28 -13.79
C GLN A 289 21.45 9.80 -14.03
N ASP A 290 22.60 10.48 -14.12
CA ASP A 290 22.68 11.91 -14.37
C ASP A 290 22.15 12.23 -15.77
N THR A 291 22.67 11.52 -16.77
CA THR A 291 22.30 11.72 -18.17
C THR A 291 20.81 11.46 -18.37
N VAL A 292 20.30 10.32 -17.90
CA VAL A 292 18.89 9.98 -18.06
C VAL A 292 17.98 10.97 -17.32
N ALA A 293 18.31 11.34 -16.08
CA ALA A 293 17.50 12.30 -15.33
C ALA A 293 17.46 13.68 -16.01
N SER A 294 18.61 14.19 -16.47
CA SER A 294 18.66 15.46 -17.21
C SER A 294 17.85 15.42 -18.50
N GLN A 295 17.91 14.32 -19.25
CA GLN A 295 17.14 14.15 -20.48
C GLN A 295 15.63 14.06 -20.22
N VAL A 296 15.20 13.43 -19.12
CA VAL A 296 13.79 13.43 -18.72
C VAL A 296 13.31 14.84 -18.38
N ILE A 297 14.11 15.60 -17.63
CA ILE A 297 13.79 16.98 -17.25
C ILE A 297 13.66 17.88 -18.49
N GLU A 298 14.60 17.76 -19.43
CA GLU A 298 14.61 18.50 -20.69
C GLU A 298 13.42 18.08 -21.59
N GLY A 299 13.21 16.78 -21.79
CA GLY A 299 12.12 16.24 -22.61
C GLY A 299 10.73 16.60 -22.10
N LEU A 300 10.57 16.80 -20.79
CA LEU A 300 9.32 17.26 -20.17
C LEU A 300 9.22 18.79 -20.07
N GLN A 301 10.27 19.52 -20.43
CA GLN A 301 10.38 20.98 -20.35
C GLN A 301 10.10 21.50 -18.93
N LEU A 302 10.62 20.82 -17.91
CA LEU A 302 10.39 21.18 -16.50
C LEU A 302 11.27 22.37 -16.10
N THR A 303 10.76 23.23 -15.21
CA THR A 303 11.51 24.39 -14.73
C THR A 303 12.06 24.09 -13.33
N LEU A 304 13.38 23.88 -13.25
CA LEU A 304 14.03 23.62 -11.97
C LEU A 304 14.29 24.92 -11.20
N SER A 305 13.90 24.95 -9.93
CA SER A 305 14.35 25.95 -8.96
C SER A 305 15.86 25.86 -8.72
N PRO A 306 16.53 26.93 -8.26
CA PRO A 306 17.97 26.89 -7.95
C PRO A 306 18.36 25.77 -6.99
N SER A 307 17.54 25.50 -5.97
CA SER A 307 17.76 24.39 -5.03
C SER A 307 17.65 23.01 -5.69
N GLU A 308 16.72 22.82 -6.62
CA GLU A 308 16.61 21.56 -7.37
C GLU A 308 17.80 21.38 -8.31
N GLN A 309 18.23 22.45 -9.00
CA GLN A 309 19.42 22.42 -9.83
C GLN A 309 20.67 22.03 -9.03
N ASP A 310 20.86 22.62 -7.85
CA ASP A 310 21.99 22.31 -6.99
C ASP A 310 22.01 20.85 -6.53
N ARG A 311 20.85 20.26 -6.25
CA ARG A 311 20.70 18.85 -5.83
C ARG A 311 20.85 17.85 -6.98
N LEU A 312 20.46 18.26 -8.18
CA LEU A 312 20.52 17.43 -9.38
C LEU A 312 21.89 17.46 -10.07
N LYS A 313 22.80 18.34 -9.63
CA LYS A 313 24.19 18.35 -10.11
C LYS A 313 24.79 16.95 -10.05
N ALA A 314 25.67 16.67 -11.01
CA ALA A 314 26.42 15.42 -11.01
C ALA A 314 27.15 15.26 -9.67
N GLU A 315 27.03 14.09 -9.07
CA GLU A 315 27.75 13.79 -7.83
C GLU A 315 29.26 13.86 -8.10
N ALA A 316 30.03 14.21 -7.06
CA ALA A 316 31.49 14.14 -7.14
C ALA A 316 31.93 12.74 -7.60
N THR A 317 33.11 12.64 -8.22
CA THR A 317 33.62 11.36 -8.75
C THR A 317 33.59 10.26 -7.68
N VAL A 318 32.64 9.34 -7.79
CA VAL A 318 32.54 8.14 -6.94
C VAL A 318 33.42 7.06 -7.54
N ASN A 319 34.06 6.25 -6.69
CA ASN A 319 34.77 5.06 -7.13
C ASN A 319 33.80 4.14 -7.92
N PRO A 320 34.09 3.78 -9.18
CA PRO A 320 33.17 2.98 -10.00
C PRO A 320 32.80 1.63 -9.37
N ALA A 321 33.74 0.98 -8.69
CA ALA A 321 33.48 -0.27 -7.98
C ALA A 321 32.55 -0.08 -6.78
N ALA A 322 32.67 1.05 -6.06
CA ALA A 322 31.74 1.39 -4.99
C ALA A 322 30.31 1.55 -5.54
N TYR A 323 30.17 2.27 -6.65
CA TYR A 323 28.86 2.46 -7.28
C TYR A 323 28.25 1.15 -7.79
N GLU A 324 29.05 0.23 -8.34
CA GLU A 324 28.55 -1.10 -8.71
C GLU A 324 28.05 -1.88 -7.48
N TYR A 325 28.82 -1.88 -6.38
CA TYR A 325 28.39 -2.51 -5.13
C TYR A 325 27.09 -1.90 -4.59
N TYR A 326 26.95 -0.57 -4.66
CA TYR A 326 25.72 0.12 -4.32
C TYR A 326 24.53 -0.42 -5.13
N LEU A 327 24.64 -0.45 -6.46
CA LEU A 327 23.58 -0.95 -7.34
C LEU A 327 23.24 -2.43 -7.06
N ARG A 328 24.26 -3.28 -6.85
CA ARG A 328 24.02 -4.68 -6.45
C ARG A 328 23.26 -4.77 -5.12
N GLY A 329 23.61 -3.94 -4.15
CA GLY A 329 22.92 -3.85 -2.86
C GLY A 329 21.44 -3.46 -3.01
N VAL A 330 21.16 -2.46 -3.85
CA VAL A 330 19.79 -2.03 -4.17
C VAL A 330 18.98 -3.15 -4.83
N ASP A 331 19.55 -3.87 -5.79
CA ASP A 331 18.88 -5.01 -6.44
C ASP A 331 18.58 -6.15 -5.45
N LEU A 332 19.55 -6.50 -4.62
CA LEU A 332 19.42 -7.56 -3.61
C LEU A 332 18.36 -7.20 -2.58
N TYR A 333 18.34 -5.95 -2.12
CA TYR A 333 17.29 -5.44 -1.23
C TYR A 333 15.91 -5.63 -1.86
N ALA A 334 15.74 -5.24 -3.13
CA ALA A 334 14.46 -5.38 -3.82
C ALA A 334 14.02 -6.85 -3.94
N ARG A 335 14.97 -7.79 -4.11
CA ARG A 335 14.69 -9.23 -4.11
C ARG A 335 14.40 -9.81 -2.72
N GLY A 336 14.55 -9.02 -1.65
CA GLY A 336 14.35 -9.44 -0.27
C GLY A 336 15.57 -10.14 0.35
N ASP A 337 16.74 -10.12 -0.30
CA ASP A 337 17.99 -10.66 0.26
C ASP A 337 18.75 -9.57 1.03
N PHE A 338 18.22 -9.22 2.21
CA PHE A 338 18.76 -8.15 3.04
C PHE A 338 20.19 -8.42 3.54
N PRO A 339 20.57 -9.64 3.97
CA PRO A 339 21.95 -9.92 4.36
C PRO A 339 22.95 -9.72 3.22
N ALA A 340 22.63 -10.19 1.99
CA ALA A 340 23.50 -9.96 0.85
C ALA A 340 23.53 -8.47 0.45
N ALA A 341 22.41 -7.76 0.56
CA ALA A 341 22.34 -6.32 0.32
C ALA A 341 23.28 -5.55 1.27
N VAL A 342 23.23 -5.86 2.57
CA VAL A 342 24.14 -5.30 3.59
C VAL A 342 25.60 -5.52 3.20
N ASN A 343 25.98 -6.75 2.85
CA ASN A 343 27.36 -7.07 2.47
C ASN A 343 27.85 -6.27 1.26
N MET A 344 27.00 -6.02 0.26
CA MET A 344 27.37 -5.19 -0.89
C MET A 344 27.47 -3.71 -0.50
N LEU A 345 26.52 -3.22 0.29
CA LEU A 345 26.48 -1.81 0.69
C LEU A 345 27.62 -1.44 1.66
N GLU A 346 28.03 -2.34 2.56
CA GLU A 346 29.22 -2.17 3.39
C GLU A 346 30.47 -1.95 2.52
N LYS A 347 30.71 -2.81 1.51
CA LYS A 347 31.81 -2.64 0.55
C LYS A 347 31.73 -1.32 -0.20
N SER A 348 30.53 -0.89 -0.58
CA SER A 348 30.34 0.43 -1.19
C SER A 348 30.78 1.55 -0.25
N THR A 349 30.35 1.51 1.01
CA THR A 349 30.71 2.53 2.02
C THR A 349 32.18 2.54 2.39
N GLU A 350 32.87 1.39 2.34
CA GLU A 350 34.32 1.30 2.54
C GLU A 350 35.09 1.98 1.41
N LEU A 351 34.68 1.75 0.15
CA LEU A 351 35.33 2.31 -1.03
C LEU A 351 34.95 3.78 -1.30
N ALA A 352 33.76 4.20 -0.87
CA ALA A 352 33.23 5.54 -1.05
C ALA A 352 32.56 6.08 0.23
N PRO A 353 33.34 6.40 1.28
CA PRO A 353 32.80 6.79 2.60
C PRO A 353 32.05 8.13 2.60
N ARG A 354 32.15 8.93 1.52
CA ARG A 354 31.42 10.20 1.34
C ARG A 354 30.26 10.09 0.34
N PHE A 355 29.87 8.88 -0.04
CA PHE A 355 28.72 8.66 -0.93
C PHE A 355 27.46 8.38 -0.09
N ALA A 356 26.67 9.44 0.16
CA ALA A 356 25.51 9.39 1.06
C ALA A 356 24.45 8.32 0.69
N PRO A 357 24.08 8.11 -0.59
CA PRO A 357 23.12 7.08 -0.99
C PRO A 357 23.48 5.66 -0.54
N SER A 358 24.77 5.32 -0.47
CA SER A 358 25.21 4.00 0.03
C SER A 358 24.95 3.84 1.52
N TRP A 359 25.19 4.90 2.31
CA TRP A 359 24.87 4.90 3.74
C TRP A 359 23.35 4.85 3.99
N ALA A 360 22.57 5.59 3.20
CA ALA A 360 21.10 5.57 3.28
C ALA A 360 20.54 4.17 3.00
N ASN A 361 20.98 3.53 1.90
CA ASN A 361 20.54 2.19 1.54
C ASN A 361 21.09 1.10 2.47
N LEU A 362 22.28 1.31 3.06
CA LEU A 362 22.80 0.43 4.12
C LEU A 362 21.91 0.49 5.37
N GLY A 363 21.52 1.69 5.80
CA GLY A 363 20.59 1.88 6.92
C GLY A 363 19.24 1.21 6.66
N LYS A 364 18.68 1.44 5.47
CA LYS A 364 17.45 0.79 5.00
C LYS A 364 17.55 -0.73 5.04
N SER A 365 18.66 -1.30 4.58
CA SER A 365 18.90 -2.76 4.57
C SER A 365 19.05 -3.33 5.99
N TYR A 366 19.75 -2.64 6.89
CA TYR A 366 19.81 -3.06 8.29
C TYR A 366 18.43 -3.02 8.98
N SER A 367 17.63 -1.98 8.74
CA SER A 367 16.26 -1.89 9.26
C SER A 367 15.38 -3.02 8.74
N ALA A 368 15.44 -3.31 7.43
CA ALA A 368 14.69 -4.41 6.84
C ALA A 368 15.13 -5.77 7.38
N ASN A 369 16.44 -6.00 7.56
CA ASN A 369 16.94 -7.22 8.18
C ASN A 369 16.45 -7.37 9.62
N ALA A 370 16.50 -6.28 10.41
CA ALA A 370 15.98 -6.26 11.78
C ALA A 370 14.50 -6.64 11.85
N SER A 371 13.69 -6.12 10.92
CA SER A 371 12.25 -6.39 10.84
C SER A 371 11.95 -7.81 10.34
N PHE A 372 12.69 -8.31 9.33
CA PHE A 372 12.49 -9.65 8.74
C PHE A 372 12.91 -10.78 9.66
N GLU A 373 14.06 -10.63 10.34
CA GLU A 373 14.51 -11.60 11.36
C GLU A 373 13.78 -11.44 12.70
N LEU A 374 12.89 -10.42 12.79
CA LEU A 374 12.21 -10.02 14.01
C LEU A 374 13.21 -9.91 15.17
N GLY A 375 14.11 -8.93 15.15
CA GLY A 375 14.89 -8.61 16.34
C GLY A 375 16.38 -8.52 16.25
N GLY A 376 16.87 -7.48 15.61
CA GLY A 376 18.22 -7.01 15.85
C GLY A 376 18.20 -5.63 16.49
N ALA A 377 18.15 -5.52 17.83
CA ALA A 377 18.45 -4.24 18.49
C ALA A 377 19.83 -3.70 18.04
N GLU A 378 20.74 -4.62 17.69
CA GLU A 378 21.98 -4.31 17.01
C GLU A 378 21.79 -3.76 15.59
N HIS A 379 20.96 -4.40 14.77
CA HIS A 379 20.67 -3.95 13.41
C HIS A 379 19.97 -2.58 13.40
N TYR A 380 19.01 -2.31 14.29
CA TYR A 380 18.42 -0.96 14.39
C TYR A 380 19.45 0.09 14.79
N ARG A 381 20.40 -0.22 15.68
CA ARG A 381 21.48 0.70 16.03
C ARG A 381 22.42 0.95 14.85
N LYS A 382 22.76 -0.11 14.10
CA LYS A 382 23.56 0.00 12.87
C LYS A 382 22.83 0.80 11.80
N ALA A 383 21.52 0.60 11.67
CA ALA A 383 20.66 1.38 10.77
C ALA A 383 20.67 2.87 11.13
N GLU A 384 20.44 3.19 12.40
CA GLU A 384 20.47 4.57 12.90
C GLU A 384 21.82 5.25 12.66
N ALA A 385 22.93 4.54 12.90
CA ALA A 385 24.27 5.05 12.62
C ALA A 385 24.50 5.30 11.12
N ALA A 386 24.05 4.39 10.25
CA ALA A 386 24.18 4.53 8.81
C ALA A 386 23.34 5.72 8.28
N PHE A 387 22.09 5.87 8.72
CA PHE A 387 21.26 7.03 8.37
C PHE A 387 21.86 8.33 8.88
N ALA A 388 22.33 8.37 10.12
CA ALA A 388 22.99 9.55 10.68
C ALA A 388 24.23 9.93 9.86
N ARG A 389 25.01 8.94 9.40
CA ARG A 389 26.17 9.18 8.53
C ARG A 389 25.76 9.73 7.16
N ALA A 390 24.70 9.19 6.55
CA ALA A 390 24.16 9.72 5.30
C ALA A 390 23.78 11.21 5.44
N LEU A 391 23.06 11.55 6.52
CA LEU A 391 22.61 12.92 6.80
C LEU A 391 23.75 13.86 7.23
N GLU A 392 24.84 13.35 7.79
CA GLU A 392 26.05 14.14 8.05
C GLU A 392 26.75 14.54 6.74
N ILE A 393 26.79 13.62 5.77
CA ILE A 393 27.39 13.85 4.45
C ILE A 393 26.49 14.77 3.60
N GLN A 394 25.19 14.50 3.60
CA GLN A 394 24.18 15.21 2.83
C GLN A 394 22.91 15.41 3.68
N PRO A 395 22.76 16.58 4.33
CA PRO A 395 21.64 16.84 5.25
C PRO A 395 20.24 16.76 4.65
N ASP A 396 20.13 16.92 3.34
CA ASP A 396 18.88 16.86 2.58
C ASP A 396 18.72 15.59 1.75
N GLU A 397 19.49 14.54 2.05
CA GLU A 397 19.33 13.22 1.44
C GLU A 397 17.95 12.64 1.80
N LEU A 398 17.09 12.55 0.79
CA LEU A 398 15.67 12.26 0.97
C LEU A 398 15.41 10.87 1.55
N GLU A 399 16.11 9.84 1.07
CA GLU A 399 15.82 8.46 1.47
C GLU A 399 16.18 8.23 2.94
N ALA A 400 17.33 8.73 3.39
CA ALA A 400 17.78 8.67 4.77
C ALA A 400 16.82 9.41 5.70
N GLN A 401 16.31 10.59 5.32
CA GLN A 401 15.30 11.30 6.11
C GLN A 401 14.02 10.47 6.27
N ILE A 402 13.53 9.86 5.17
CA ILE A 402 12.29 9.06 5.16
C ILE A 402 12.46 7.76 5.95
N TYR A 403 13.48 6.96 5.65
CA TYR A 403 13.69 5.66 6.28
C TYR A 403 14.14 5.76 7.73
N MET A 404 14.93 6.78 8.10
CA MET A 404 15.24 7.04 9.51
C MET A 404 13.98 7.44 10.28
N ALA A 405 13.12 8.29 9.71
CA ALA A 405 11.86 8.67 10.35
C ALA A 405 10.90 7.48 10.51
N ASN A 406 10.84 6.59 9.52
CA ASN A 406 10.08 5.35 9.60
C ASN A 406 10.58 4.49 10.79
N MET A 407 11.88 4.21 10.85
CA MET A 407 12.50 3.45 11.96
C MET A 407 12.30 4.14 13.32
N LEU A 408 12.41 5.47 13.39
CA LEU A 408 12.14 6.23 14.61
C LEU A 408 10.68 6.09 15.03
N THR A 409 9.74 6.00 14.09
CA THR A 409 8.32 5.78 14.40
C THR A 409 8.08 4.35 14.88
N ASP A 410 8.62 3.34 14.20
CA ASP A 410 8.55 1.93 14.61
C ASP A 410 9.14 1.69 16.01
N THR A 411 10.08 2.54 16.44
CA THR A 411 10.69 2.51 17.78
C THR A 411 10.11 3.54 18.75
N GLY A 412 8.96 4.16 18.41
CA GLY A 412 8.20 5.06 19.29
C GLY A 412 8.81 6.43 19.59
N ARG A 413 9.80 6.85 18.77
CA ARG A 413 10.55 8.12 18.86
C ARG A 413 10.02 9.16 17.86
N VAL A 414 8.70 9.30 17.77
CA VAL A 414 8.03 10.18 16.78
C VAL A 414 8.39 11.67 16.91
N GLU A 415 8.79 12.13 18.08
CA GLU A 415 9.30 13.49 18.28
C GLU A 415 10.59 13.78 17.49
N GLN A 416 11.35 12.74 17.12
CA GLN A 416 12.55 12.84 16.28
C GLN A 416 12.21 12.60 14.80
N ALA A 417 11.22 11.76 14.50
CA ALA A 417 10.77 11.46 13.15
C ALA A 417 10.15 12.67 12.43
N VAL A 418 9.25 13.40 13.09
CA VAL A 418 8.49 14.50 12.46
C VAL A 418 9.39 15.62 11.90
N PRO A 419 10.43 16.10 12.59
CA PRO A 419 11.38 17.07 12.02
C PRO A 419 12.03 16.60 10.71
N LEU A 420 12.44 15.33 10.62
CA LEU A 420 13.06 14.77 9.42
C LEU A 420 12.08 14.80 8.24
N LEU A 421 10.86 14.33 8.45
CA LEU A 421 9.82 14.29 7.42
C LEU A 421 9.38 15.69 6.97
N ARG A 422 9.25 16.64 7.91
CA ARG A 422 8.99 18.04 7.56
C ARG A 422 10.17 18.68 6.82
N GLY A 423 11.40 18.23 7.09
CA GLY A 423 12.58 18.56 6.31
C GLY A 423 12.47 18.04 4.88
N ALA A 424 12.13 16.77 4.72
CA ALA A 424 11.94 16.13 3.42
C ALA A 424 10.83 16.79 2.58
N LEU A 425 9.73 17.23 3.19
CA LEU A 425 8.66 17.98 2.50
C LEU A 425 9.12 19.33 1.94
N LYS A 426 10.16 19.96 2.52
CA LYS A 426 10.76 21.17 1.92
C LYS A 426 11.51 20.86 0.64
N THR A 427 11.96 19.61 0.48
CA THR A 427 12.65 19.13 -0.71
C THR A 427 11.69 18.73 -1.81
N ASN A 428 10.70 17.88 -1.50
CA ASN A 428 9.64 17.56 -2.45
C ASN A 428 8.28 17.46 -1.72
N PRO A 429 7.40 18.48 -1.85
CA PRO A 429 6.09 18.48 -1.23
C PRO A 429 5.07 17.54 -1.90
N ASN A 430 5.40 16.96 -3.06
CA ASN A 430 4.53 16.06 -3.82
C ASN A 430 4.94 14.58 -3.70
N LYS A 431 5.94 14.24 -2.87
CA LYS A 431 6.37 12.86 -2.65
C LYS A 431 5.42 12.17 -1.65
N ALA A 432 4.54 11.32 -2.17
CA ALA A 432 3.50 10.61 -1.41
C ALA A 432 4.02 9.86 -0.17
N GLU A 433 5.21 9.25 -0.26
CA GLU A 433 5.81 8.48 0.83
C GLU A 433 6.06 9.32 2.09
N ILE A 434 6.45 10.59 1.95
CA ILE A 434 6.70 11.48 3.09
C ILE A 434 5.40 11.77 3.85
N HIS A 435 4.31 12.02 3.12
CA HIS A 435 2.98 12.21 3.70
C HIS A 435 2.47 10.95 4.39
N TRP A 436 2.75 9.76 3.84
CA TRP A 436 2.43 8.50 4.50
C TRP A 436 3.18 8.35 5.83
N GLU A 437 4.48 8.64 5.87
CA GLU A 437 5.27 8.54 7.11
C GLU A 437 4.83 9.57 8.16
N LEU A 438 4.44 10.78 7.74
CA LEU A 438 3.88 11.79 8.65
C LEU A 438 2.55 11.32 9.22
N SER A 439 1.69 10.74 8.39
CA SER A 439 0.45 10.10 8.84
C SER A 439 0.72 9.05 9.90
N TYR A 440 1.71 8.18 9.66
CA TYR A 440 2.13 7.13 10.58
C TYR A 440 2.61 7.69 11.92
N ALA A 441 3.52 8.68 11.91
CA ALA A 441 4.06 9.32 13.11
C ALA A 441 3.00 10.09 13.92
N TYR A 442 2.13 10.84 13.24
CA TYR A 442 1.04 11.59 13.89
C TYR A 442 0.05 10.68 14.62
N ARG A 443 -0.22 9.49 14.08
CA ARG A 443 -1.13 8.52 14.69
C ARG A 443 -0.61 8.00 16.04
N PHE A 444 0.68 7.72 16.14
CA PHE A 444 1.36 7.32 17.38
C PHE A 444 1.25 8.40 18.46
N ALA A 445 1.34 9.67 18.06
CA ALA A 445 1.20 10.81 18.95
C ALA A 445 -0.27 11.20 19.26
N GLY A 446 -1.25 10.58 18.60
CA GLY A 446 -2.68 10.88 18.77
C GLY A 446 -3.17 12.12 18.01
N MET A 447 -2.40 12.63 17.05
CA MET A 447 -2.83 13.68 16.10
C MET A 447 -3.63 13.02 14.97
N LEU A 448 -4.77 12.41 15.31
CA LEU A 448 -5.48 11.51 14.41
C LEU A 448 -6.10 12.21 13.20
N LYS A 449 -6.57 13.46 13.35
CA LYS A 449 -7.14 14.23 12.24
C LYS A 449 -6.07 14.62 11.23
N GLU A 450 -4.92 15.05 11.74
CA GLU A 450 -3.73 15.37 10.95
C GLU A 450 -3.18 14.10 10.29
N SER A 451 -3.19 12.98 11.00
CA SER A 451 -2.81 11.67 10.45
C SER A 451 -3.70 11.28 9.26
N VAL A 452 -5.02 11.41 9.37
CA VAL A 452 -5.94 11.16 8.24
C VAL A 452 -5.66 12.11 7.07
N ALA A 453 -5.47 13.40 7.35
CA ALA A 453 -5.22 14.40 6.30
C ALA A 453 -3.96 14.08 5.49
N GLU A 454 -2.85 13.79 6.16
CA GLU A 454 -1.59 13.40 5.50
C GLU A 454 -1.72 12.07 4.75
N GLY A 455 -2.37 11.07 5.36
CA GLY A 455 -2.52 9.76 4.74
C GLY A 455 -3.44 9.76 3.52
N GLU A 456 -4.49 10.59 3.51
CA GLU A 456 -5.33 10.81 2.33
C GLU A 456 -4.61 11.60 1.24
N LEU A 457 -3.81 12.60 1.60
CA LEU A 457 -2.97 13.31 0.64
C LEU A 457 -1.95 12.36 -0.02
N ALA A 458 -1.30 11.50 0.77
CA ALA A 458 -0.42 10.46 0.23
C ALA A 458 -1.15 9.59 -0.82
N ARG A 459 -2.36 9.12 -0.50
CA ARG A 459 -3.18 8.29 -1.40
C ARG A 459 -3.63 9.05 -2.66
N GLN A 460 -3.86 10.36 -2.57
CA GLN A 460 -4.18 11.19 -3.73
C GLN A 460 -2.98 11.36 -4.67
N LEU A 461 -1.78 11.56 -4.11
CA LEU A 461 -0.53 11.69 -4.87
C LEU A 461 -0.13 10.35 -5.53
N ASP A 462 -0.27 9.26 -4.80
CA ASP A 462 -0.01 7.91 -5.27
C ASP A 462 -0.99 6.90 -4.65
N PRO A 463 -1.99 6.40 -5.41
CA PRO A 463 -2.91 5.38 -4.94
C PRO A 463 -2.25 4.05 -4.54
N GLY A 464 -1.02 3.80 -5.01
CA GLY A 464 -0.21 2.63 -4.65
C GLY A 464 0.80 2.88 -3.54
N VAL A 465 0.82 4.08 -2.92
CA VAL A 465 1.73 4.37 -1.80
C VAL A 465 1.42 3.43 -0.67
N LYS A 466 2.39 2.54 -0.37
CA LYS A 466 2.35 1.58 0.73
C LYS A 466 0.93 1.02 0.92
N LEU A 467 0.49 0.17 -0.02
CA LEU A 467 -0.87 -0.40 -0.23
C LEU A 467 -1.74 -0.71 1.02
N ASN A 468 -1.16 -0.72 2.22
CA ASN A 468 -1.82 -0.62 3.52
C ASN A 468 -1.56 0.79 4.12
N SER A 469 -2.43 1.77 3.85
CA SER A 469 -2.17 3.16 4.28
C SER A 469 -2.24 3.34 5.81
N SER A 470 -1.44 4.23 6.40
CA SER A 470 -1.59 4.58 7.82
C SER A 470 -2.93 5.27 8.13
N ALA A 471 -3.56 5.88 7.13
CA ALA A 471 -4.91 6.44 7.23
C ALA A 471 -5.96 5.38 7.62
N LEU A 472 -5.79 4.12 7.20
CA LEU A 472 -6.66 3.01 7.59
C LEU A 472 -6.81 2.96 9.12
N ASN A 473 -5.70 2.83 9.82
CA ASN A 473 -5.73 2.71 11.27
C ASN A 473 -6.13 4.03 11.97
N ALA A 474 -5.86 5.18 11.35
CA ALA A 474 -6.32 6.46 11.88
C ALA A 474 -7.87 6.56 11.84
N TYR A 475 -8.54 6.05 10.81
CA TYR A 475 -10.01 5.95 10.77
C TYR A 475 -10.55 5.10 11.91
N LEU A 476 -9.94 3.93 12.13
CA LEU A 476 -10.29 3.06 13.24
C LEU A 476 -10.21 3.81 14.59
N TYR A 477 -9.14 4.56 14.81
CA TYR A 477 -8.89 5.26 16.07
C TYR A 477 -9.76 6.49 16.27
N LEU A 478 -10.28 7.07 15.20
CA LEU A 478 -11.30 8.12 15.25
C LEU A 478 -12.72 7.57 15.47
N GLY A 479 -12.90 6.25 15.47
CA GLY A 479 -14.21 5.61 15.55
C GLY A 479 -14.95 5.59 14.20
N GLU A 480 -14.28 5.90 13.09
CA GLU A 480 -14.86 5.93 11.75
C GLU A 480 -14.81 4.53 11.10
N TYR A 481 -15.45 3.54 11.75
CA TYR A 481 -15.31 2.12 11.41
C TYR A 481 -15.77 1.76 10.00
N ASP A 482 -16.82 2.41 9.48
CA ASP A 482 -17.29 2.17 8.11
C ASP A 482 -16.26 2.65 7.08
N ARG A 483 -15.67 3.83 7.29
CA ARG A 483 -14.60 4.36 6.43
C ARG A 483 -13.37 3.47 6.51
N PHE A 484 -13.02 3.03 7.72
CA PHE A 484 -11.93 2.08 7.92
C PHE A 484 -12.13 0.78 7.12
N LEU A 485 -13.27 0.09 7.29
CA LEU A 485 -13.56 -1.16 6.59
C LEU A 485 -13.62 -0.98 5.06
N ALA A 486 -14.17 0.14 4.59
CA ALA A 486 -14.23 0.48 3.17
C ALA A 486 -12.86 0.78 2.56
N SER A 487 -11.92 1.26 3.38
CA SER A 487 -10.57 1.60 2.95
C SER A 487 -9.62 0.40 2.85
N LEU A 488 -9.95 -0.74 3.49
CA LEU A 488 -9.13 -1.95 3.44
C LEU A 488 -9.17 -2.62 2.05
N PRO A 489 -8.02 -3.05 1.48
CA PRO A 489 -7.99 -3.82 0.24
C PRO A 489 -8.91 -5.04 0.28
N ARG A 490 -9.63 -5.32 -0.81
CA ARG A 490 -10.56 -6.47 -0.93
C ARG A 490 -9.82 -7.80 -1.15
N THR A 491 -8.74 -8.03 -0.43
CA THR A 491 -8.01 -9.30 -0.44
C THR A 491 -8.28 -10.09 0.84
N ASP A 492 -8.30 -11.41 0.70
CA ASP A 492 -8.45 -12.38 1.79
C ASP A 492 -7.19 -13.24 1.99
N ASN A 493 -6.14 -13.05 1.20
CA ASN A 493 -4.91 -13.84 1.26
C ASN A 493 -3.74 -13.15 1.99
N VAL A 494 -3.97 -11.98 2.58
CA VAL A 494 -2.98 -11.24 3.39
C VAL A 494 -3.46 -11.19 4.83
N ALA A 495 -2.87 -12.02 5.70
CA ALA A 495 -3.29 -12.18 7.10
C ALA A 495 -3.42 -10.85 7.86
N PHE A 496 -2.50 -9.90 7.63
CA PHE A 496 -2.55 -8.56 8.22
C PHE A 496 -3.84 -7.80 7.86
N ILE A 497 -4.23 -7.80 6.57
CA ILE A 497 -5.44 -7.11 6.10
C ILE A 497 -6.70 -7.79 6.64
N VAL A 498 -6.72 -9.12 6.63
CA VAL A 498 -7.84 -9.91 7.16
C VAL A 498 -8.01 -9.67 8.68
N PHE A 499 -6.91 -9.64 9.43
CA PHE A 499 -6.95 -9.30 10.86
C PHE A 499 -7.59 -7.94 11.09
N TYR A 500 -7.14 -6.90 10.38
CA TYR A 500 -7.69 -5.55 10.55
C TYR A 500 -9.16 -5.46 10.11
N ARG A 501 -9.59 -6.25 9.13
CA ARG A 501 -11.02 -6.42 8.80
C ARG A 501 -11.80 -7.00 9.98
N GLY A 502 -11.33 -8.10 10.55
CA GLY A 502 -11.93 -8.70 11.75
C GLY A 502 -11.95 -7.75 12.93
N PHE A 503 -10.89 -6.96 13.10
CA PHE A 503 -10.80 -5.95 14.15
C PHE A 503 -11.83 -4.84 13.96
N GLY A 504 -12.03 -4.34 12.72
CA GLY A 504 -13.08 -3.37 12.41
C GLY A 504 -14.48 -3.89 12.71
N GLU A 505 -14.79 -5.13 12.33
CA GLU A 505 -16.06 -5.79 12.66
C GLU A 505 -16.23 -5.98 14.17
N TYR A 506 -15.14 -6.26 14.89
CA TYR A 506 -15.14 -6.36 16.35
C TYR A 506 -15.54 -5.05 17.02
N TYR A 507 -15.01 -3.90 16.56
CA TYR A 507 -15.43 -2.58 17.04
C TYR A 507 -16.90 -2.28 16.75
N LYS A 508 -17.40 -2.77 15.61
CA LYS A 508 -18.82 -2.67 15.24
C LYS A 508 -19.71 -3.67 15.97
N LYS A 509 -19.14 -4.55 16.80
CA LYS A 509 -19.86 -5.62 17.53
C LYS A 509 -20.50 -6.67 16.61
N HIS A 510 -19.98 -6.82 15.40
CA HIS A 510 -20.34 -7.87 14.46
C HIS A 510 -19.53 -9.13 14.78
N TRP A 511 -19.91 -9.81 15.86
CA TRP A 511 -19.09 -10.84 16.49
C TRP A 511 -18.80 -12.03 15.59
N GLN A 512 -19.79 -12.48 14.81
CA GLN A 512 -19.65 -13.64 13.92
C GLN A 512 -18.65 -13.34 12.78
N GLU A 513 -18.76 -12.15 12.18
CA GLU A 513 -17.86 -11.67 11.14
C GLU A 513 -16.45 -11.43 11.69
N ALA A 514 -16.33 -10.87 12.89
CA ALA A 514 -15.05 -10.66 13.56
C ALA A 514 -14.34 -12.00 13.81
N GLU A 515 -15.03 -12.97 14.40
CA GLU A 515 -14.53 -14.32 14.65
C GLU A 515 -14.05 -14.99 13.36
N LYS A 516 -14.88 -14.99 12.31
CA LYS A 516 -14.54 -15.57 11.00
C LYS A 516 -13.27 -14.95 10.43
N ASN A 517 -13.15 -13.63 10.44
CA ASN A 517 -11.98 -12.95 9.92
C ASN A 517 -10.74 -13.23 10.78
N PHE A 518 -10.86 -13.27 12.10
CA PHE A 518 -9.73 -13.60 12.97
C PHE A 518 -9.21 -15.02 12.78
N ASP A 519 -10.12 -16.00 12.66
CA ASP A 519 -9.75 -17.37 12.36
C ASP A 519 -9.10 -17.49 10.97
N HIS A 520 -9.69 -16.83 9.97
CA HIS A 520 -9.15 -16.81 8.61
C HIS A 520 -7.76 -16.17 8.54
N ALA A 521 -7.55 -15.04 9.23
CA ALA A 521 -6.23 -14.39 9.29
C ALA A 521 -5.16 -15.34 9.84
N TYR A 522 -5.51 -16.11 10.88
CA TYR A 522 -4.62 -17.11 11.46
C TYR A 522 -4.36 -18.30 10.54
N ASP A 523 -5.35 -18.74 9.77
CA ASP A 523 -5.17 -19.83 8.81
C ASP A 523 -4.38 -19.42 7.57
N VAL A 524 -4.44 -18.15 7.17
CA VAL A 524 -3.62 -17.58 6.09
C VAL A 524 -2.14 -17.54 6.49
N ASP A 525 -1.80 -17.00 7.66
CA ASP A 525 -0.42 -16.97 8.15
C ASP A 525 -0.34 -16.96 9.68
N ARG A 526 0.13 -18.08 10.25
CA ARG A 526 0.27 -18.28 11.71
C ARG A 526 1.48 -17.59 12.31
N SER A 527 2.40 -17.09 11.50
CA SER A 527 3.62 -16.41 11.94
C SER A 527 3.41 -14.91 12.19
N VAL A 528 2.36 -14.34 11.61
CA VAL A 528 2.02 -12.91 11.72
C VAL A 528 1.47 -12.61 13.12
N LEU A 529 2.11 -11.67 13.81
CA LEU A 529 1.73 -11.23 15.17
C LEU A 529 0.24 -10.84 15.26
N GLN A 530 -0.24 -10.06 14.29
CA GLN A 530 -1.63 -9.63 14.23
C GLN A 530 -2.61 -10.81 14.13
N ALA A 531 -2.26 -11.83 13.33
CA ALA A 531 -3.09 -13.03 13.19
C ALA A 531 -3.17 -13.83 14.49
N ILE A 532 -2.07 -13.91 15.26
CA ILE A 532 -2.03 -14.54 16.59
C ILE A 532 -2.93 -13.78 17.58
N ILE A 533 -2.88 -12.44 17.58
CA ILE A 533 -3.76 -11.59 18.41
C ILE A 533 -5.23 -11.82 18.02
N GLY A 534 -5.53 -11.82 16.72
CA GLY A 534 -6.87 -12.12 16.22
C GLY A 534 -7.38 -13.46 16.72
N LYS A 535 -6.55 -14.51 16.62
CA LYS A 535 -6.92 -15.84 17.11
C LYS A 535 -7.21 -15.85 18.61
N ALA A 536 -6.46 -15.10 19.43
CA ALA A 536 -6.74 -14.96 20.84
C ALA A 536 -8.09 -14.27 21.11
N LEU A 537 -8.42 -13.21 20.36
CA LEU A 537 -9.73 -12.55 20.42
C LEU A 537 -10.88 -13.49 20.00
N SER A 538 -10.67 -14.30 18.96
CA SER A 538 -11.61 -15.34 18.52
C SER A 538 -11.90 -16.36 19.62
N SER A 539 -10.87 -16.87 20.31
CA SER A 539 -11.07 -17.73 21.50
C SER A 539 -11.90 -17.04 22.58
N GLY A 540 -11.73 -15.73 22.78
CA GLY A 540 -12.57 -14.94 23.70
C GLY A 540 -14.05 -14.94 23.31
N LEU A 541 -14.36 -14.80 22.02
CA LEU A 541 -15.73 -14.84 21.49
C LEU A 541 -16.38 -16.23 21.65
N LYS A 542 -15.59 -17.30 21.56
CA LYS A 542 -16.01 -18.69 21.78
C LYS A 542 -16.15 -19.09 23.25
N GLY A 543 -15.75 -18.21 24.17
CA GLY A 543 -15.73 -18.49 25.61
C GLY A 543 -14.47 -19.21 26.10
N GLU A 544 -13.51 -19.48 25.22
CA GLU A 544 -12.24 -20.18 25.45
C GLU A 544 -11.16 -19.22 25.98
N ARG A 545 -11.50 -18.40 26.99
CA ARG A 545 -10.65 -17.27 27.43
C ARG A 545 -9.24 -17.70 27.86
N GLN A 546 -9.12 -18.83 28.55
CA GLN A 546 -7.82 -19.34 29.03
C GLN A 546 -6.88 -19.67 27.86
N GLU A 547 -7.41 -20.20 26.76
CA GLU A 547 -6.62 -20.49 25.56
C GLU A 547 -6.13 -19.19 24.91
N GLY A 548 -7.01 -18.19 24.81
CA GLY A 548 -6.64 -16.86 24.32
C GLY A 548 -5.52 -16.23 25.13
N VAL A 549 -5.59 -16.29 26.47
CA VAL A 549 -4.56 -15.76 27.38
C VAL A 549 -3.24 -16.49 27.19
N ALA A 550 -3.24 -17.83 27.17
CA ALA A 550 -2.03 -18.62 26.97
C ALA A 550 -1.35 -18.29 25.62
N ARG A 551 -2.16 -18.05 24.58
CA ARG A 551 -1.67 -17.65 23.26
C ARG A 551 -0.97 -16.29 23.28
N LEU A 552 -1.54 -15.29 23.98
CA LEU A 552 -0.92 -13.97 24.13
C LEU A 552 0.37 -14.04 24.96
N GLN A 553 0.44 -14.88 25.98
CA GLN A 553 1.65 -15.07 26.78
C GLN A 553 2.81 -15.65 25.96
N ALA A 554 2.52 -16.64 25.10
CA ALA A 554 3.49 -17.20 24.16
C ALA A 554 3.97 -16.17 23.12
N LEU A 555 3.05 -15.33 22.65
CA LEU A 555 3.37 -14.22 21.75
C LEU A 555 4.28 -13.18 22.44
N GLU A 556 3.99 -12.78 23.67
CA GLU A 556 4.85 -11.88 24.44
C GLU A 556 6.26 -12.46 24.65
N ALA A 557 6.38 -13.75 24.95
CA ALA A 557 7.69 -14.40 25.09
C ALA A 557 8.49 -14.33 23.78
N THR A 558 7.82 -14.57 22.66
CA THR A 558 8.39 -14.45 21.32
C THR A 558 8.84 -13.02 21.05
N ILE A 559 8.00 -12.02 21.33
CA ILE A 559 8.33 -10.58 21.20
C ILE A 559 9.55 -10.19 22.03
N ARG A 560 9.64 -10.66 23.28
CA ARG A 560 10.79 -10.36 24.16
C ARG A 560 12.08 -11.00 23.64
N GLN A 561 12.01 -12.25 23.18
CA GLN A 561 13.18 -12.93 22.58
C GLN A 561 13.64 -12.20 21.31
N ARG A 562 12.68 -11.73 20.52
CA ARG A 562 12.83 -11.04 19.25
C ARG A 562 13.01 -9.54 19.38
N GLY A 563 13.08 -8.96 20.57
CA GLY A 563 13.19 -7.52 20.78
C GLY A 563 12.28 -6.66 19.87
N VAL A 564 11.05 -7.10 19.59
CA VAL A 564 10.13 -6.35 18.71
C VAL A 564 9.73 -5.06 19.43
N MET A 565 9.93 -3.92 18.76
CA MET A 565 9.83 -2.60 19.39
C MET A 565 8.55 -1.83 19.08
N ASP A 566 7.70 -2.28 18.14
CA ASP A 566 6.49 -1.54 17.74
C ASP A 566 5.50 -1.40 18.91
N PRO A 567 5.38 -0.21 19.52
CA PRO A 567 4.54 -0.01 20.68
C PRO A 567 3.04 -0.06 20.34
N GLU A 568 2.67 0.14 19.08
CA GLU A 568 1.28 -0.01 18.66
C GLU A 568 0.87 -1.49 18.51
N ALA A 569 1.74 -2.33 17.97
CA ALA A 569 1.50 -3.77 17.95
C ALA A 569 1.34 -4.31 19.39
N ILE A 570 2.18 -3.83 20.31
CA ILE A 570 2.08 -4.12 21.76
C ILE A 570 0.74 -3.61 22.33
N TYR A 571 0.26 -2.45 21.90
CA TYR A 571 -1.05 -1.94 22.32
C TYR A 571 -2.20 -2.91 21.95
N LYS A 572 -2.14 -3.54 20.77
CA LYS A 572 -3.15 -4.53 20.33
C LYS A 572 -3.20 -5.76 21.24
N ILE A 573 -2.06 -6.14 21.83
CA ILE A 573 -1.98 -7.22 22.84
C ILE A 573 -2.67 -6.79 24.13
N ALA A 574 -2.48 -5.54 24.58
CA ALA A 574 -3.14 -5.00 25.77
C ALA A 574 -4.68 -5.01 25.60
N GLN A 575 -5.17 -4.62 24.42
CA GLN A 575 -6.58 -4.68 24.07
C GLN A 575 -7.12 -6.13 24.16
N ALA A 576 -6.38 -7.09 23.61
CA ALA A 576 -6.79 -8.49 23.64
C ALA A 576 -6.82 -9.08 25.07
N TYR A 577 -5.83 -8.78 25.91
CA TYR A 577 -5.87 -9.18 27.33
C TYR A 577 -7.07 -8.60 28.07
N ALA A 578 -7.37 -7.33 27.85
CA ALA A 578 -8.53 -6.68 28.46
C ALA A 578 -9.84 -7.37 28.06
N GLN A 579 -10.00 -7.73 26.78
CA GLN A 579 -11.18 -8.45 26.28
C GLN A 579 -11.27 -9.90 26.77
N LEU A 580 -10.13 -10.54 27.03
CA LEU A 580 -10.07 -11.89 27.61
C LEU A 580 -10.26 -11.89 29.14
N GLY A 581 -10.33 -10.72 29.78
CA GLY A 581 -10.56 -10.57 31.21
C GLY A 581 -9.30 -10.66 32.09
N ASP A 582 -8.11 -10.79 31.51
CA ASP A 582 -6.85 -10.69 32.25
C ASP A 582 -6.40 -9.23 32.36
N LYS A 583 -7.00 -8.54 33.33
CA LYS A 583 -6.81 -7.11 33.52
C LYS A 583 -5.39 -6.74 33.95
N ALA A 584 -4.75 -7.58 34.76
CA ALA A 584 -3.40 -7.34 35.25
C ALA A 584 -2.39 -7.37 34.09
N SER A 585 -2.49 -8.38 33.21
CA SER A 585 -1.68 -8.43 31.99
C SER A 585 -2.02 -7.28 31.04
N GLY A 586 -3.31 -6.98 30.86
CA GLY A 586 -3.77 -5.87 30.02
C GLY A 586 -3.17 -4.53 30.44
N LEU A 587 -3.23 -4.18 31.72
CA LEU A 587 -2.67 -2.92 32.23
C LEU A 587 -1.14 -2.87 32.15
N ARG A 588 -0.46 -3.99 32.43
CA ARG A 588 1.00 -4.11 32.32
C ARG A 588 1.47 -3.88 30.87
N VAL A 589 0.83 -4.53 29.91
CA VAL A 589 1.18 -4.40 28.48
C VAL A 589 0.81 -3.01 27.94
N LEU A 590 -0.32 -2.45 28.38
CA LEU A 590 -0.71 -1.06 28.04
C LEU A 590 0.34 -0.05 28.52
N ARG A 591 0.83 -0.22 29.75
CA ARG A 591 1.92 0.61 30.30
C ARG A 591 3.16 0.53 29.43
N HIS A 592 3.58 -0.69 29.08
CA HIS A 592 4.73 -0.91 28.22
C HIS A 592 4.60 -0.22 26.86
N SER A 593 3.43 -0.31 26.21
CA SER A 593 3.14 0.37 24.94
C SER A 593 3.27 1.91 25.04
N ILE A 594 2.67 2.52 26.07
CA ILE A 594 2.68 3.98 26.25
C ILE A 594 4.09 4.49 26.59
N GLU A 595 4.79 3.83 27.49
CA GLU A 595 6.15 4.18 27.89
C GLU A 595 7.13 4.08 26.72
N ASN A 596 6.91 3.15 25.79
CA ASN A 596 7.74 2.97 24.61
C ASN A 596 7.31 3.79 23.39
N GLY A 597 6.26 4.64 23.47
CA GLY A 597 6.02 5.66 22.46
C GLY A 597 4.70 5.63 21.71
N PHE A 598 3.77 4.74 22.06
CA PHE A 598 2.39 4.85 21.58
C PHE A 598 1.53 5.64 22.58
N PHE A 599 1.55 6.96 22.46
CA PHE A 599 0.84 7.89 23.35
C PHE A 599 -0.34 8.56 22.64
N SER A 600 -1.10 7.77 21.88
CA SER A 600 -2.28 8.19 21.11
C SER A 600 -3.48 8.52 22.02
N TYR A 601 -3.29 9.48 22.94
CA TYR A 601 -4.17 9.71 24.09
C TYR A 601 -5.66 9.89 23.75
N PRO A 602 -6.06 10.68 22.72
CA PRO A 602 -7.48 10.82 22.40
C PRO A 602 -8.18 9.50 22.10
N TYR A 603 -7.47 8.54 21.52
CA TYR A 603 -7.98 7.20 21.26
C TYR A 603 -7.86 6.30 22.49
N LEU A 604 -6.71 6.26 23.17
CA LEU A 604 -6.52 5.49 24.40
C LEU A 604 -7.61 5.82 25.45
N ALA A 605 -7.97 7.09 25.56
CA ALA A 605 -8.99 7.55 26.50
C ALA A 605 -10.41 7.11 26.14
N THR A 606 -10.71 6.81 24.88
CA THR A 606 -12.08 6.51 24.39
C THR A 606 -12.22 5.08 23.87
N ASP A 607 -11.13 4.32 23.81
CA ASP A 607 -11.15 2.96 23.29
C ASP A 607 -12.08 2.05 24.14
N PRO A 608 -13.17 1.51 23.56
CA PRO A 608 -14.06 0.60 24.26
C PRO A 608 -13.36 -0.72 24.66
N LEU A 609 -12.28 -1.10 23.97
CA LEU A 609 -11.57 -2.34 24.30
C LEU A 609 -10.82 -2.27 25.62
N LEU A 610 -10.61 -1.07 26.18
CA LEU A 610 -9.98 -0.84 27.47
C LEU A 610 -10.99 -0.66 28.62
N ASP A 611 -12.30 -0.77 28.38
CA ASP A 611 -13.33 -0.49 29.39
C ASP A 611 -13.14 -1.29 30.69
N ALA A 612 -12.72 -2.56 30.56
CA ALA A 612 -12.42 -3.42 31.69
C ALA A 612 -11.25 -2.94 32.56
N LEU A 613 -10.33 -2.14 32.01
CA LEU A 613 -9.13 -1.63 32.68
C LEU A 613 -9.36 -0.25 33.34
N ARG A 614 -10.40 0.49 32.96
CA ARG A 614 -10.61 1.89 33.38
C ARG A 614 -10.72 2.07 34.91
N LYS A 615 -11.13 1.02 35.62
CA LYS A 615 -11.29 1.00 37.08
C LYS A 615 -10.10 0.40 37.82
N GLU A 616 -9.09 -0.07 37.10
CA GLU A 616 -7.91 -0.70 37.70
C GLU A 616 -6.94 0.37 38.22
N ASP A 617 -6.28 0.04 39.34
CA ASP A 617 -5.32 0.94 39.97
C ASP A 617 -4.17 1.27 39.02
N GLY A 618 -3.86 2.56 38.88
CA GLY A 618 -2.79 3.05 38.01
C GLY A 618 -3.19 3.31 36.55
N PHE A 619 -4.42 2.96 36.11
CA PHE A 619 -4.92 3.32 34.77
C PHE A 619 -4.99 4.85 34.59
N SER A 620 -5.53 5.58 35.57
CA SER A 620 -5.63 7.05 35.50
C SER A 620 -4.27 7.73 35.35
N SER A 621 -3.30 7.34 36.18
CA SER A 621 -1.93 7.90 36.12
C SER A 621 -1.26 7.62 34.78
N LEU A 622 -1.51 6.43 34.20
CA LEU A 622 -1.00 6.06 32.89
C LEU A 622 -1.61 6.91 31.76
N MET A 623 -2.92 7.14 31.82
CA MET A 623 -3.61 8.04 30.88
C MET A 623 -3.13 9.48 31.00
N ASP A 624 -2.82 9.95 32.21
CA ASP A 624 -2.27 11.29 32.42
C ASP A 624 -0.87 11.45 31.83
N ALA A 625 -0.02 10.43 31.93
CA ALA A 625 1.29 10.42 31.26
C ALA A 625 1.15 10.51 29.73
N ALA A 626 0.26 9.69 29.14
CA ALA A 626 -0.03 9.74 27.70
C ALA A 626 -0.58 11.12 27.28
N ARG A 627 -1.51 11.68 28.07
CA ARG A 627 -2.10 13.01 27.84
C ARG A 627 -1.06 14.12 27.82
N GLN A 628 -0.14 14.11 28.78
CA GLN A 628 0.92 15.11 28.90
C GLN A 628 1.87 15.04 27.70
N ARG A 629 2.30 13.83 27.30
CA ARG A 629 3.17 13.64 26.12
C ARG A 629 2.47 14.06 24.83
N HIS A 630 1.21 13.66 24.63
CA HIS A 630 0.36 14.10 23.52
C HIS A 630 0.26 15.63 23.44
N ALA A 631 -0.05 16.30 24.55
CA ALA A 631 -0.16 17.76 24.60
C ALA A 631 1.18 18.46 24.34
N SER A 632 2.29 17.90 24.85
CA SER A 632 3.64 18.39 24.57
C SER A 632 3.98 18.30 23.07
N PHE A 633 3.71 17.14 22.47
CA PHE A 633 3.88 16.92 21.03
C PHE A 633 3.05 17.91 20.21
N LYS A 634 1.76 18.07 20.55
CA LYS A 634 0.87 19.02 19.86
C LYS A 634 1.43 20.44 19.92
N ARG A 635 1.83 20.94 21.09
CA ARG A 635 2.40 22.29 21.24
C ARG A 635 3.66 22.49 20.39
N ARG A 636 4.51 21.46 20.28
CA ARG A 636 5.76 21.54 19.54
C ARG A 636 5.56 21.54 18.03
N PHE A 637 4.66 20.70 17.52
CA PHE A 637 4.55 20.45 16.08
C PHE A 637 3.31 21.04 15.43
N LEU A 638 2.23 21.24 16.17
CA LEU A 638 0.95 21.77 15.70
C LEU A 638 0.50 22.92 16.63
N PRO A 639 1.30 23.99 16.75
CA PRO A 639 0.90 25.13 17.58
C PRO A 639 -0.40 25.71 17.03
N ASP A 640 -1.37 26.00 17.91
CA ASP A 640 -2.57 26.71 17.52
C ASP A 640 -2.15 28.05 16.90
N ASP A 641 -2.63 28.34 15.70
CA ASP A 641 -2.29 29.49 14.83
C ASP A 641 -2.81 30.82 15.43
N LYS A 642 -2.47 31.11 16.70
CA LYS A 642 -2.88 32.29 17.48
C LYS A 642 -1.75 33.30 17.67
N SER A 643 -0.62 33.15 16.98
CA SER A 643 0.51 34.07 17.05
C SER A 643 1.11 34.37 15.67
N ALA A 644 0.27 34.65 14.69
CA ALA A 644 0.66 35.21 13.40
C ALA A 644 -0.15 36.47 13.11
#